data_AF-A0ABC9B3B6-F1
#
_entry.id   AF-A0ABC9B3B6-F1
#
_cell.length_a   1.000
_cell.length_b   1.000
_cell.length_c   1.000
_cell.angle_alpha   90.00
_cell.angle_beta   90.00
_cell.angle_gamma   90.00
#
_symmetry.space_group_name_H-M   'P 1'
#
loop_
_entity.id
_entity.type
_entity.pdbx_description
1 polymer ?
#
loop_
_entity_poly.entity_id
_entity_poly.type
_entity_poly.pdbx_seq_one_letter_code
_entity_poly.pdbx_strand_id
1 'polypeptide(L)'
;MANLATVSMRVVEGLAEKVNSAIKEEAEQWQIVERDLVFITGEFEMMQSFLEVADEERVKNNVVSTWVRQVRDLSYDVEDCIEFVIHLDTRRAWWLRMVPSCNCCKTEPEERPLDQAVAEIKKLKARAEDVSQRNMRYNLISDSGSKPSTQHQAAAAPPRPTVGGTALDMLAEERDAAKKQRGLVDLTKLITKKSADLQVISVWGTGGSHGVASVIEEAYDEKEICRRFRFRAWLKLTHPFNPQDFVRNLLVQFCANSGQGHVSAGDLGEEFVQQINTQTYLVVLEDLSSMAEWHALRTYLPDSKNGSRIIVSTDQLEIAQLCTGKPYQVSELKQFSADHSICVFFKEISTAHPDGPHHPEVGGMGSPSLEEKARHLKQEIVLFGRSLEAEKLQNLITLTSDGNKLHMVSVWGVIGVGKSTLLRSVYYQCMIDKNFKWYGWVDVPHPFNLVSFSRSILLCMYPEPLQIEDPIQECQKLLQQDQYILVVNGLQSKEVWDLINAKLICKASRSCVVVITMEESIATHCAVTDNAVCHIKGLDVDAALDLFRKELKKAGIYGNSLMVKQARTLVASKCGGLSKVLFALGSYLANRPKDILEQECRHLNANFMHELETNPEFESLRGLLSWIRSYLHACPGSLKLCILYASIFPEDCVTRRRRLVRRWIAEGYSKGTDSNTMVEYAEKLFDKLASLSIMSRSMQKKVTVSGCQLNGFFREYITSRPMEQKIFFPLEVSVLEGEYSLTTERVGQHLAIGSSWERDKLVYQSLDLSRLRSLTVFGEWQSFFISGRMRVLRVLDLENAQDVTNDDLEQIGKLLLRLKFLSLRRCKKIYSLPDSLCGLRQLQTLDIRHTSVVKLPPSIMKLRKLQYIRAGTTLLKDKVPPTRLRSRLRTFASSCFRPTNSFSGSDVGVMVTRGIGKMTALHTLGVVNISAGWGDILGDLKNLTQLRKLGVSGIKQNNILEFSSAISRHAHLESLSVHGEKMPIGVMSLINLKKLSLHIVTLLTQSEIEILEQLKRLQTLRLHAKKVEDDKLQFLVRQIGIDKIDPFANIKVLEIACKSSLHVIFDGGAMRKLELLKVDCSYGSSLEFFGLQDTISLKQVLVKGRCEDPLKEALEKQIAEHKNSPVLNLEEQHSS
;
A
#
# COMPACT_ATOMS: atom_id res chain seq x y z
N MET A 1 2.17 83.93 5.34
CA MET A 1 2.66 82.83 6.20
C MET A 1 1.55 82.22 7.04
N ALA A 2 0.80 82.98 7.85
CA ALA A 2 -0.30 82.45 8.67
C ALA A 2 -1.39 81.71 7.87
N ASN A 3 -1.87 82.27 6.75
CA ASN A 3 -2.89 81.61 5.90
C ASN A 3 -2.42 80.34 5.17
N LEU A 4 -1.12 80.20 4.92
CA LEU A 4 -0.58 78.98 4.29
C LEU A 4 -0.52 77.85 5.32
N ALA A 5 -0.14 78.18 6.56
CA ALA A 5 -0.09 77.22 7.67
C ALA A 5 -1.48 76.69 8.04
N THR A 6 -2.53 77.52 8.06
CA THR A 6 -3.91 77.06 8.33
C THR A 6 -4.48 76.19 7.21
N VAL A 7 -4.17 76.49 5.96
CA VAL A 7 -4.58 75.64 4.82
C VAL A 7 -3.84 74.30 4.86
N SER A 8 -2.53 74.29 5.13
CA SER A 8 -1.76 73.06 5.30
C SER A 8 -2.24 72.24 6.51
N MET A 9 -2.60 72.88 7.62
CA MET A 9 -3.13 72.20 8.81
C MET A 9 -4.46 71.51 8.53
N ARG A 10 -5.41 72.18 7.85
CA ARG A 10 -6.70 71.59 7.44
C ARG A 10 -6.56 70.44 6.44
N VAL A 11 -5.58 70.52 5.53
CA VAL A 11 -5.28 69.42 4.59
C VAL A 11 -4.70 68.22 5.34
N VAL A 12 -3.85 68.43 6.33
CA VAL A 12 -3.29 67.37 7.20
C VAL A 12 -4.37 66.76 8.10
N GLU A 13 -5.26 67.57 8.69
CA GLU A 13 -6.40 67.11 9.49
C GLU A 13 -7.37 66.28 8.64
N GLY A 14 -7.76 66.75 7.45
CA GLY A 14 -8.62 65.99 6.54
C GLY A 14 -7.97 64.71 6.00
N LEU A 15 -6.63 64.66 5.91
CA LEU A 15 -5.90 63.44 5.59
C LEU A 15 -5.88 62.47 6.77
N ALA A 16 -5.67 62.98 8.00
CA ALA A 16 -5.67 62.19 9.23
C ALA A 16 -7.04 61.56 9.52
N GLU A 17 -8.14 62.29 9.28
CA GLU A 17 -9.50 61.76 9.40
C GLU A 17 -9.77 60.64 8.39
N LYS A 18 -9.34 60.81 7.14
CA LYS A 18 -9.45 59.76 6.10
C LYS A 18 -8.61 58.53 6.45
N VAL A 19 -7.41 58.72 6.98
CA VAL A 19 -6.55 57.64 7.47
C VAL A 19 -7.24 56.90 8.62
N ASN A 20 -7.79 57.62 9.60
CA ASN A 20 -8.49 57.02 10.74
C ASN A 20 -9.77 56.28 10.33
N SER A 21 -10.54 56.84 9.39
CA SER A 21 -11.72 56.18 8.84
C SER A 21 -11.36 54.88 8.11
N ALA A 22 -10.29 54.90 7.30
CA ALA A 22 -9.81 53.71 6.60
C ALA A 22 -9.28 52.63 7.55
N ILE A 23 -8.57 53.02 8.62
CA ILE A 23 -8.13 52.10 9.69
C ILE A 23 -9.33 51.45 10.39
N LYS A 24 -10.35 52.25 10.71
CA LYS A 24 -11.58 51.77 11.36
C LYS A 24 -12.34 50.78 10.46
N GLU A 25 -12.50 51.11 9.18
CA GLU A 25 -13.14 50.23 8.19
C GLU A 25 -12.37 48.90 8.02
N GLU A 26 -11.03 48.93 8.03
CA GLU A 26 -10.23 47.69 8.03
C GLU A 26 -10.49 46.83 9.27
N ALA A 27 -10.50 47.46 10.45
CA ALA A 27 -10.73 46.76 11.71
C ALA A 27 -12.12 46.12 11.78
N GLU A 28 -13.15 46.82 11.30
CA GLU A 28 -14.52 46.29 11.20
C GLU A 28 -14.61 45.10 10.23
N GLN A 29 -13.93 45.17 9.07
CA GLN A 29 -13.87 44.05 8.11
C GLN A 29 -13.19 42.81 8.72
N TRP A 30 -12.10 42.99 9.46
CA TRP A 30 -11.43 41.89 10.16
C TRP A 30 -12.30 41.28 11.27
N GLN A 31 -13.06 42.10 12.00
CA GLN A 31 -14.03 41.59 12.99
C GLN A 31 -15.15 40.77 12.35
N ILE A 32 -15.64 41.17 11.16
CA ILE A 32 -16.62 40.40 10.39
C ILE A 32 -16.04 39.05 9.97
N VAL A 33 -14.81 39.05 9.44
CA VAL A 33 -14.08 37.83 9.06
C VAL A 33 -13.92 36.89 10.26
N GLU A 34 -13.47 37.41 11.40
CA GLU A 34 -13.28 36.62 12.62
C GLU A 34 -14.60 36.01 13.11
N ARG A 35 -15.66 36.82 13.22
CA ARG A 35 -16.99 36.35 13.64
C ARG A 35 -17.55 35.27 12.72
N ASP A 36 -17.48 35.48 11.41
CA ASP A 36 -18.03 34.55 10.43
C ASP A 36 -17.18 33.26 10.34
N LEU A 37 -15.85 33.34 10.55
CA LEU A 37 -14.99 32.16 10.69
C LEU A 37 -15.32 31.35 11.94
N VAL A 38 -15.54 31.99 13.09
CA VAL A 38 -15.96 31.30 14.33
C VAL A 38 -17.27 30.54 14.12
N PHE A 39 -18.24 31.15 13.44
CA PHE A 39 -19.49 30.48 13.07
C PHE A 39 -19.25 29.27 12.19
N ILE A 40 -18.47 29.43 11.12
CA ILE A 40 -18.13 28.33 10.20
C ILE A 40 -17.43 27.20 10.98
N THR A 41 -16.48 27.50 11.86
CA THR A 41 -15.81 26.49 12.69
C THR A 41 -16.81 25.70 13.54
N GLY A 42 -17.74 26.37 14.22
CA GLY A 42 -18.78 25.70 15.01
C GLY A 42 -19.67 24.77 14.18
N GLU A 43 -20.07 25.20 12.97
CA GLU A 43 -20.83 24.34 12.04
C GLU A 43 -20.02 23.11 11.60
N PHE A 44 -18.72 23.28 11.30
CA PHE A 44 -17.85 22.17 10.91
C PHE A 44 -17.60 21.17 12.05
N GLU A 45 -17.49 21.63 13.30
CA GLU A 45 -17.38 20.76 14.48
C GLU A 45 -18.64 19.88 14.65
N MET A 46 -19.82 20.48 14.46
CA MET A 46 -21.10 19.75 14.48
C MET A 46 -21.20 18.74 13.33
N MET A 47 -20.80 19.15 12.12
CA MET A 47 -20.78 18.27 10.94
C MET A 47 -19.80 17.11 11.11
N GLN A 48 -18.61 17.35 11.65
CA GLN A 48 -17.62 16.31 11.93
C GLN A 48 -18.15 15.31 12.97
N SER A 49 -18.75 15.80 14.06
CA SER A 49 -19.34 14.94 15.10
C SER A 49 -20.44 14.04 14.53
N PHE A 50 -21.25 14.54 13.60
CA PHE A 50 -22.25 13.72 12.91
C PHE A 50 -21.60 12.64 12.02
N LEU A 51 -20.53 12.98 11.29
CA LEU A 51 -19.82 12.03 10.43
C LEU A 51 -19.15 10.90 11.22
N GLU A 52 -18.71 11.16 12.45
CA GLU A 52 -18.13 10.16 13.35
C GLU A 52 -19.19 9.19 13.91
N VAL A 53 -20.47 9.59 13.96
CA VAL A 53 -21.60 8.80 14.47
C VAL A 53 -22.36 8.06 13.34
N ALA A 54 -22.12 8.42 12.08
CA ALA A 54 -22.79 7.79 10.94
C ALA A 54 -22.23 6.38 10.64
N ASP A 55 -22.92 5.33 11.09
CA ASP A 55 -22.60 3.93 10.76
C ASP A 55 -22.65 3.64 9.25
N GLU A 56 -21.82 2.70 8.76
CA GLU A 56 -21.72 2.32 7.33
C GLU A 56 -23.07 1.92 6.70
N GLU A 57 -24.01 1.40 7.48
CA GLU A 57 -25.37 1.09 7.00
C GLU A 57 -26.20 2.35 6.68
N ARG A 58 -26.01 3.45 7.42
CA ARG A 58 -26.72 4.72 7.19
C ARG A 58 -26.22 5.44 5.94
N VAL A 59 -24.99 5.19 5.51
CA VAL A 59 -24.38 5.88 4.36
C VAL A 59 -24.70 5.21 3.01
N LYS A 60 -25.28 4.01 3.02
CA LYS A 60 -25.96 3.46 1.83
C LYS A 60 -27.20 4.29 1.45
N ASN A 61 -27.68 5.16 2.32
CA ASN A 61 -28.73 6.11 2.01
C ASN A 61 -28.18 7.21 1.07
N ASN A 62 -28.78 7.33 -0.11
CA ASN A 62 -28.43 8.34 -1.13
C ASN A 62 -28.48 9.79 -0.60
N VAL A 63 -29.35 10.08 0.37
CA VAL A 63 -29.47 11.39 1.01
C VAL A 63 -28.23 11.68 1.88
N VAL A 64 -27.84 10.73 2.72
CA VAL A 64 -26.65 10.83 3.58
C VAL A 64 -25.38 10.94 2.74
N SER A 65 -25.24 10.09 1.71
CA SER A 65 -24.12 10.16 0.75
C SER A 65 -24.04 11.52 0.03
N THR A 66 -25.19 12.07 -0.38
CA THR A 66 -25.28 13.40 -0.99
C THR A 66 -24.87 14.51 -0.02
N TRP A 67 -25.28 14.42 1.23
CA TRP A 67 -24.93 15.40 2.26
C TRP A 67 -23.45 15.34 2.63
N VAL A 68 -22.88 14.14 2.83
CA VAL A 68 -21.43 13.92 3.04
C VAL A 68 -20.62 14.57 1.92
N ARG A 69 -21.04 14.40 0.67
CA ARG A 69 -20.41 15.04 -0.50
C ARG A 69 -20.48 16.57 -0.43
N GLN A 70 -21.61 17.15 0.00
CA GLN A 70 -21.79 18.60 0.11
C GLN A 70 -20.96 19.21 1.25
N VAL A 71 -20.92 18.57 2.41
CA VAL A 71 -20.07 18.96 3.55
C VAL A 71 -18.59 18.93 3.14
N ARG A 72 -18.19 17.86 2.46
CA ARG A 72 -16.84 17.72 1.89
C ARG A 72 -16.52 18.85 0.92
N ASP A 73 -17.40 19.15 -0.03
CA ASP A 73 -17.19 20.21 -1.02
C ASP A 73 -17.08 21.60 -0.33
N LEU A 74 -17.93 21.87 0.67
CA LEU A 74 -17.85 23.09 1.48
C LEU A 74 -16.54 23.18 2.27
N SER A 75 -16.05 22.07 2.83
CA SER A 75 -14.81 22.02 3.61
C SER A 75 -13.61 22.51 2.80
N TYR A 76 -13.56 22.13 1.52
CA TYR A 76 -12.49 22.55 0.64
C TYR A 76 -12.59 24.04 0.33
N ASP A 77 -13.79 24.54 0.05
CA ASP A 77 -13.99 25.96 -0.24
C ASP A 77 -13.64 26.84 0.97
N VAL A 78 -13.95 26.38 2.20
CA VAL A 78 -13.57 27.06 3.45
C VAL A 78 -12.07 27.01 3.69
N GLU A 79 -11.44 25.85 3.53
CA GLU A 79 -9.99 25.70 3.62
C GLU A 79 -9.29 26.66 2.63
N ASP A 80 -9.82 26.73 1.42
CA ASP A 80 -9.32 27.59 0.37
C ASP A 80 -9.52 29.09 0.70
N CYS A 81 -10.61 29.47 1.34
CA CYS A 81 -10.82 30.85 1.75
C CYS A 81 -9.94 31.26 2.94
N ILE A 82 -9.83 30.40 3.95
CA ILE A 82 -8.95 30.62 5.11
C ILE A 82 -7.50 30.79 4.65
N GLU A 83 -7.05 29.93 3.73
CA GLU A 83 -5.71 30.04 3.18
C GLU A 83 -5.48 31.34 2.40
N PHE A 84 -6.51 31.90 1.75
CA PHE A 84 -6.43 33.24 1.15
C PHE A 84 -6.30 34.34 2.20
N VAL A 85 -7.11 34.28 3.25
CA VAL A 85 -7.19 35.30 4.33
C VAL A 85 -5.90 35.39 5.13
N ILE A 86 -5.31 34.25 5.53
CA ILE A 86 -4.06 34.21 6.32
C ILE A 86 -2.90 34.92 5.58
N HIS A 87 -2.97 35.03 4.25
CA HIS A 87 -1.85 35.48 3.43
C HIS A 87 -2.04 36.86 2.80
N LEU A 88 -3.13 37.59 3.13
CA LEU A 88 -3.32 38.97 2.72
C LEU A 88 -2.17 39.86 3.23
N ASP A 89 -1.47 40.55 2.32
CA ASP A 89 -0.40 41.49 2.67
C ASP A 89 -1.01 42.83 3.09
N THR A 90 -1.35 42.94 4.38
CA THR A 90 -1.94 44.15 4.99
C THR A 90 -1.12 45.41 4.71
N ARG A 91 0.21 45.29 4.59
CA ARG A 91 1.08 46.44 4.30
C ARG A 91 0.90 47.03 2.91
N ARG A 92 0.59 46.25 1.87
CA ARG A 92 0.38 46.77 0.49
C ARG A 92 -1.01 47.36 0.28
N ALA A 93 -2.02 46.77 0.90
CA ALA A 93 -3.40 47.26 0.83
C ALA A 93 -3.56 48.63 1.52
N TRP A 94 -2.84 48.86 2.62
CA TRP A 94 -2.82 50.12 3.35
C TRP A 94 -2.29 51.30 2.51
N TRP A 95 -1.24 51.12 1.70
CA TRP A 95 -0.73 52.17 0.81
C TRP A 95 -1.67 52.49 -0.36
N LEU A 96 -2.41 51.49 -0.87
CA LEU A 96 -3.35 51.68 -1.99
C LEU A 96 -4.62 52.45 -1.56
N ARG A 97 -5.00 52.42 -0.27
CA ARG A 97 -6.08 53.23 0.30
C ARG A 97 -5.76 54.73 0.36
N MET A 98 -4.50 55.12 0.17
CA MET A 98 -4.00 56.49 0.29
C MET A 98 -3.83 57.23 -1.05
N VAL A 99 -4.05 56.56 -2.20
CA VAL A 99 -3.85 57.17 -3.53
C VAL A 99 -5.19 57.68 -4.08
N PRO A 100 -5.35 58.99 -4.35
CA PRO A 100 -6.53 59.51 -5.04
C PRO A 100 -6.59 58.94 -6.46
N SER A 101 -7.76 58.49 -6.91
CA SER A 101 -7.98 58.09 -8.31
C SER A 101 -7.63 59.23 -9.26
N CYS A 102 -6.44 59.17 -9.87
CA CYS A 102 -6.11 60.03 -11.01
C CYS A 102 -6.99 59.61 -12.19
N ASN A 103 -7.75 60.56 -12.72
CA ASN A 103 -8.75 60.39 -13.77
C ASN A 103 -8.16 60.05 -15.18
N CYS A 104 -6.96 59.47 -15.26
CA CYS A 104 -6.22 59.26 -16.51
C CYS A 104 -6.13 57.80 -16.97
N CYS A 105 -6.74 56.84 -16.27
CA CYS A 105 -6.84 55.45 -16.75
C CYS A 105 -8.23 54.90 -16.48
N LYS A 106 -9.06 54.78 -17.53
CA LYS A 106 -10.30 54.00 -17.48
C LYS A 106 -9.94 52.51 -17.51
N THR A 107 -9.66 51.94 -16.35
CA THR A 107 -9.73 50.50 -16.10
C THR A 107 -10.74 50.30 -14.98
N GLU A 108 -11.63 49.32 -15.15
CA GLU A 108 -12.63 48.92 -14.14
C GLU A 108 -11.97 48.79 -12.75
N PRO A 109 -12.66 49.17 -11.66
CA PRO A 109 -12.08 49.08 -10.33
C PRO A 109 -11.81 47.61 -9.97
N GLU A 110 -10.54 47.21 -9.91
CA GLU A 110 -10.14 45.91 -9.36
C GLU A 110 -10.67 45.82 -7.91
N GLU A 111 -11.59 44.88 -7.65
CA GLU A 111 -12.05 44.55 -6.31
C GLU A 111 -10.86 44.20 -5.42
N ARG A 112 -10.78 44.80 -4.24
CA ARG A 112 -9.60 44.75 -3.37
C ARG A 112 -9.50 43.39 -2.65
N PRO A 113 -8.30 42.89 -2.34
CA PRO A 113 -8.11 41.54 -1.77
C PRO A 113 -8.83 41.26 -0.43
N LEU A 114 -8.96 42.25 0.47
CA LEU A 114 -9.68 42.09 1.75
C LEU A 114 -11.19 42.11 1.56
N ASP A 115 -11.71 43.00 0.69
CA ASP A 115 -13.13 43.06 0.34
C ASP A 115 -13.58 41.74 -0.32
N GLN A 116 -12.73 41.18 -1.18
CA GLN A 116 -12.92 39.86 -1.78
C GLN A 116 -12.94 38.75 -0.72
N ALA A 117 -12.02 38.78 0.25
CA ALA A 117 -12.00 37.79 1.34
C ALA A 117 -13.28 37.85 2.19
N VAL A 118 -13.73 39.05 2.54
CA VAL A 118 -14.97 39.28 3.29
C VAL A 118 -16.18 38.76 2.50
N ALA A 119 -16.26 39.04 1.20
CA ALA A 119 -17.34 38.57 0.34
C ALA A 119 -17.38 37.03 0.22
N GLU A 120 -16.21 36.40 0.03
CA GLU A 120 -16.09 34.94 -0.03
C GLU A 120 -16.46 34.28 1.32
N ILE A 121 -15.99 34.81 2.45
CA ILE A 121 -16.36 34.28 3.78
C ILE A 121 -17.85 34.39 4.04
N LYS A 122 -18.49 35.53 3.71
CA LYS A 122 -19.95 35.68 3.83
C LYS A 122 -20.70 34.67 2.99
N LYS A 123 -20.24 34.41 1.76
CA LYS A 123 -20.81 33.39 0.87
C LYS A 123 -20.65 31.98 1.44
N LEU A 124 -19.50 31.68 2.04
CA LEU A 124 -19.25 30.37 2.68
C LEU A 124 -20.11 30.17 3.92
N LYS A 125 -20.27 31.20 4.75
CA LYS A 125 -21.20 31.18 5.88
C LYS A 125 -22.63 30.86 5.43
N ALA A 126 -23.14 31.57 4.42
CA ALA A 126 -24.48 31.32 3.89
C ALA A 126 -24.62 29.89 3.31
N ARG A 127 -23.58 29.38 2.66
CA ARG A 127 -23.56 27.99 2.18
C ARG A 127 -23.52 26.96 3.31
N ALA A 128 -22.78 27.22 4.38
CA ALA A 128 -22.75 26.36 5.56
C ALA A 128 -24.13 26.26 6.21
N GLU A 129 -24.78 27.41 6.38
CA GLU A 129 -26.14 27.49 6.91
C GLU A 129 -27.14 26.73 6.02
N ASP A 130 -27.09 26.91 4.69
CA ASP A 130 -27.99 26.20 3.77
C ASP A 130 -27.74 24.68 3.75
N VAL A 131 -26.47 24.22 3.84
CA VAL A 131 -26.15 22.78 3.99
C VAL A 131 -26.72 22.23 5.30
N SER A 132 -26.60 22.98 6.39
CA SER A 132 -27.13 22.63 7.71
C SER A 132 -28.67 22.57 7.71
N GLN A 133 -29.32 23.59 7.14
CA GLN A 133 -30.78 23.66 6.99
C GLN A 133 -31.33 22.55 6.07
N ARG A 134 -30.65 22.22 4.97
CA ARG A 134 -31.01 21.08 4.11
C ARG A 134 -30.90 19.77 4.87
N ASN A 135 -29.85 19.58 5.66
CA ASN A 135 -29.70 18.41 6.52
C ASN A 135 -30.87 18.27 7.50
N MET A 136 -31.22 19.35 8.21
CA MET A 136 -32.36 19.34 9.15
C MET A 136 -33.68 18.98 8.45
N ARG A 137 -33.92 19.49 7.23
CA ARG A 137 -35.15 19.20 6.47
C ARG A 137 -35.23 17.76 5.99
N TYR A 138 -34.14 17.17 5.52
CA TYR A 138 -34.14 15.84 4.90
C TYR A 138 -33.75 14.71 5.86
N ASN A 139 -33.05 14.98 6.97
CA ASN A 139 -32.79 13.97 8.01
C ASN A 139 -34.08 13.49 8.69
N LEU A 140 -35.09 14.36 8.79
CA LEU A 140 -36.43 13.99 9.28
C LEU A 140 -37.13 12.95 8.39
N ILE A 141 -36.71 12.84 7.12
CA ILE A 141 -37.22 11.87 6.14
C ILE A 141 -36.36 10.59 6.15
N SER A 142 -35.09 10.65 6.57
CA SER A 142 -34.26 9.45 6.73
C SER A 142 -34.50 8.70 8.04
N ASP A 143 -35.02 9.38 9.08
CA ASP A 143 -35.40 8.76 10.36
C ASP A 143 -36.86 8.26 10.41
N SER A 144 -37.67 8.53 9.38
CA SER A 144 -39.07 8.04 9.29
C SER A 144 -39.19 6.52 9.06
N GLY A 145 -38.10 5.79 9.17
CA GLY A 145 -38.08 4.33 9.24
C GLY A 145 -38.23 3.74 10.64
N SER A 146 -38.54 4.51 11.70
CA SER A 146 -38.74 3.90 13.03
C SER A 146 -39.63 4.66 14.04
N LYS A 147 -40.81 4.05 14.33
CA LYS A 147 -41.66 4.02 15.59
C LYS A 147 -42.96 4.89 15.65
N PRO A 148 -43.97 4.56 16.51
CA PRO A 148 -44.77 3.32 16.64
C PRO A 148 -46.33 3.57 16.73
N SER A 149 -47.16 2.50 16.62
CA SER A 149 -48.65 2.40 16.70
C SER A 149 -49.43 2.87 15.43
N THR A 150 -50.42 2.20 14.85
CA THR A 150 -51.33 1.10 15.24
C THR A 150 -51.81 0.37 13.96
N GLN A 151 -51.99 -0.95 14.01
CA GLN A 151 -52.71 -1.80 13.03
C GLN A 151 -52.19 -1.95 11.58
N HIS A 152 -52.03 -3.23 11.25
CA HIS A 152 -51.99 -3.88 9.93
C HIS A 152 -50.75 -3.75 9.02
N GLN A 153 -50.34 -4.94 8.57
CA GLN A 153 -49.62 -5.26 7.33
C GLN A 153 -48.10 -5.01 7.26
N ALA A 154 -47.40 -6.12 7.56
CA ALA A 154 -46.36 -6.77 6.78
C ALA A 154 -44.98 -6.13 6.58
N ALA A 155 -43.98 -6.97 6.90
CA ALA A 155 -42.58 -7.01 6.47
C ALA A 155 -41.57 -6.11 7.21
N ALA A 156 -40.98 -6.68 8.27
CA ALA A 156 -39.68 -6.30 8.81
C ALA A 156 -38.86 -7.54 9.21
N ALA A 157 -37.60 -7.60 8.75
CA ALA A 157 -36.46 -8.23 9.41
C ALA A 157 -35.22 -7.38 9.07
N PRO A 158 -34.31 -7.09 10.03
CA PRO A 158 -33.02 -7.81 10.11
C PRO A 158 -32.38 -7.81 11.55
N PRO A 159 -31.09 -8.15 11.79
CA PRO A 159 -30.30 -9.36 11.44
C PRO A 159 -29.40 -9.90 12.61
N ARG A 160 -28.73 -11.06 12.41
CA ARG A 160 -27.32 -11.43 12.82
C ARG A 160 -27.13 -12.97 12.83
N PRO A 161 -25.90 -13.53 12.90
CA PRO A 161 -24.69 -13.35 12.08
C PRO A 161 -24.18 -14.71 11.51
N THR A 162 -23.63 -14.74 10.29
CA THR A 162 -23.15 -16.01 9.68
C THR A 162 -21.67 -16.25 9.98
N VAL A 163 -21.40 -17.36 10.67
CA VAL A 163 -20.06 -17.92 10.94
C VAL A 163 -19.57 -18.63 9.68
N GLY A 164 -18.60 -18.04 8.97
CA GLY A 164 -17.96 -18.66 7.81
C GLY A 164 -16.50 -18.98 8.14
N GLY A 165 -16.19 -20.24 8.47
CA GLY A 165 -14.81 -20.67 8.71
C GLY A 165 -14.60 -22.15 8.97
N THR A 166 -15.57 -22.85 9.56
CA THR A 166 -15.48 -24.30 9.84
C THR A 166 -16.08 -25.18 8.74
N ALA A 167 -17.05 -24.65 7.97
CA ALA A 167 -17.74 -25.43 6.97
C ALA A 167 -16.79 -25.95 5.87
N LEU A 168 -15.90 -25.11 5.32
CA LEU A 168 -15.09 -25.37 4.12
C LEU A 168 -14.14 -26.59 4.21
N ASP A 169 -13.50 -26.82 5.36
CA ASP A 169 -12.62 -27.99 5.56
C ASP A 169 -13.43 -29.27 5.82
N MET A 170 -14.56 -29.17 6.54
CA MET A 170 -15.46 -30.30 6.73
C MET A 170 -16.16 -30.72 5.42
N LEU A 171 -16.35 -29.80 4.45
CA LEU A 171 -16.86 -30.14 3.11
C LEU A 171 -15.92 -31.09 2.37
N ALA A 172 -14.61 -30.88 2.52
CA ALA A 172 -13.60 -31.65 1.81
C ALA A 172 -13.50 -33.07 2.36
N GLU A 173 -13.53 -33.22 3.68
CA GLU A 173 -13.50 -34.53 4.35
C GLU A 173 -14.75 -35.36 4.06
N GLU A 174 -15.95 -34.77 4.14
CA GLU A 174 -17.20 -35.50 3.90
C GLU A 174 -17.40 -35.83 2.42
N ARG A 175 -16.92 -34.97 1.52
CA ARG A 175 -16.85 -35.28 0.10
C ARG A 175 -15.89 -36.44 -0.20
N ASP A 176 -14.76 -36.50 0.49
CA ASP A 176 -13.83 -37.62 0.35
C ASP A 176 -14.33 -38.89 1.05
N ALA A 177 -15.10 -38.78 2.13
CA ALA A 177 -15.81 -39.90 2.76
C ALA A 177 -16.90 -40.47 1.83
N ALA A 178 -17.68 -39.60 1.18
CA ALA A 178 -18.66 -39.97 0.16
C ALA A 178 -17.99 -40.61 -1.07
N LYS A 179 -16.82 -40.13 -1.53
CA LYS A 179 -16.05 -40.77 -2.61
C LYS A 179 -15.46 -42.13 -2.21
N LYS A 180 -15.07 -42.30 -0.94
CA LYS A 180 -14.55 -43.58 -0.41
C LYS A 180 -15.64 -44.65 -0.34
N GLN A 181 -16.90 -44.26 -0.12
CA GLN A 181 -18.06 -45.15 -0.21
C GLN A 181 -18.63 -45.13 -1.64
N ARG A 182 -18.18 -46.05 -2.52
CA ARG A 182 -18.57 -46.07 -3.94
C ARG A 182 -20.09 -46.18 -4.13
N GLY A 183 -20.75 -45.08 -4.51
CA GLY A 183 -22.07 -45.11 -5.14
C GLY A 183 -22.77 -43.74 -5.20
N LEU A 184 -23.12 -43.29 -6.41
CA LEU A 184 -24.13 -42.24 -6.58
C LEU A 184 -25.47 -42.82 -6.11
N VAL A 185 -26.10 -42.18 -5.13
CA VAL A 185 -27.37 -42.67 -4.57
C VAL A 185 -28.53 -41.84 -5.09
N ASP A 186 -29.58 -42.51 -5.53
CA ASP A 186 -30.83 -41.90 -5.95
C ASP A 186 -31.70 -41.61 -4.71
N LEU A 187 -32.03 -40.33 -4.47
CA LEU A 187 -32.82 -39.90 -3.31
C LEU A 187 -34.15 -40.64 -3.22
N THR A 188 -34.74 -40.96 -4.37
CA THR A 188 -36.00 -41.69 -4.45
C THR A 188 -35.86 -43.12 -3.91
N LYS A 189 -34.75 -43.79 -4.18
CA LYS A 189 -34.47 -45.14 -3.66
C LYS A 189 -34.27 -45.14 -2.15
N LEU A 190 -33.70 -44.07 -1.58
CA LEU A 190 -33.57 -43.91 -0.14
C LEU A 190 -34.93 -43.70 0.53
N ILE A 191 -35.75 -42.81 -0.02
CA ILE A 191 -37.11 -42.52 0.49
C ILE A 191 -37.99 -43.77 0.40
N THR A 192 -37.86 -44.57 -0.67
CA THR A 192 -38.62 -45.81 -0.90
C THR A 192 -38.04 -47.05 -0.23
N LYS A 193 -36.97 -46.94 0.58
CA LYS A 193 -36.46 -48.09 1.34
C LYS A 193 -37.49 -48.57 2.37
N LYS A 194 -37.78 -49.88 2.42
CA LYS A 194 -38.71 -50.46 3.41
C LYS A 194 -38.02 -50.48 4.78
N SER A 195 -38.55 -49.69 5.73
CA SER A 195 -38.17 -49.68 7.14
C SER A 195 -39.40 -49.29 7.95
N ALA A 196 -39.62 -49.96 9.08
CA ALA A 196 -40.72 -49.68 10.00
C ALA A 196 -40.47 -48.41 10.83
N ASP A 197 -39.20 -48.09 11.12
CA ASP A 197 -38.84 -46.94 11.96
C ASP A 197 -38.88 -45.61 11.18
N LEU A 198 -39.07 -44.50 11.91
CA LEU A 198 -38.95 -43.15 11.39
C LEU A 198 -37.50 -42.85 10.97
N GLN A 199 -37.28 -42.65 9.67
CA GLN A 199 -35.97 -42.35 9.13
C GLN A 199 -35.84 -40.86 8.83
N VAL A 200 -34.76 -40.25 9.33
CA VAL A 200 -34.36 -38.87 9.01
C VAL A 200 -33.27 -38.91 7.96
N ILE A 201 -33.46 -38.16 6.88
CA ILE A 201 -32.53 -38.02 5.77
C ILE A 201 -32.12 -36.55 5.74
N SER A 202 -30.87 -36.24 6.05
CA SER A 202 -30.37 -34.86 5.95
C SER A 202 -29.67 -34.66 4.62
N VAL A 203 -30.07 -33.61 3.90
CA VAL A 203 -29.48 -33.22 2.62
C VAL A 203 -28.76 -31.90 2.79
N TRP A 204 -27.54 -31.85 2.29
CA TRP A 204 -26.65 -30.72 2.48
C TRP A 204 -25.87 -30.43 1.19
N GLY A 205 -25.66 -29.15 0.87
CA GLY A 205 -25.01 -28.75 -0.38
C GLY A 205 -24.24 -27.43 -0.26
N THR A 206 -23.11 -27.35 -0.99
CA THR A 206 -22.13 -26.25 -0.86
C THR A 206 -22.46 -25.01 -1.69
N GLY A 207 -23.50 -25.05 -2.54
CA GLY A 207 -23.88 -24.01 -3.51
C GLY A 207 -25.06 -23.11 -3.15
N GLY A 208 -25.46 -23.07 -1.88
CA GLY A 208 -26.69 -22.40 -1.43
C GLY A 208 -27.95 -23.27 -1.57
N SER A 209 -29.03 -22.88 -0.88
CA SER A 209 -30.25 -23.70 -0.71
C SER A 209 -31.00 -24.00 -2.01
N HIS A 210 -30.83 -23.18 -3.06
CA HIS A 210 -31.53 -23.36 -4.36
C HIS A 210 -31.18 -24.67 -5.08
N GLY A 211 -29.93 -25.13 -5.02
CA GLY A 211 -29.52 -26.39 -5.66
C GLY A 211 -30.02 -27.63 -4.91
N VAL A 212 -30.07 -27.55 -3.57
CA VAL A 212 -30.55 -28.64 -2.71
C VAL A 212 -32.06 -28.79 -2.80
N ALA A 213 -32.79 -27.68 -2.76
CA ALA A 213 -34.24 -27.66 -2.91
C ALA A 213 -34.66 -28.30 -4.24
N SER A 214 -34.02 -27.97 -5.35
CA SER A 214 -34.37 -28.54 -6.66
C SER A 214 -34.24 -30.07 -6.74
N VAL A 215 -33.23 -30.66 -6.09
CA VAL A 215 -33.06 -32.13 -6.05
C VAL A 215 -34.10 -32.80 -5.16
N ILE A 216 -34.46 -32.16 -4.05
CA ILE A 216 -35.54 -32.65 -3.18
C ILE A 216 -36.89 -32.53 -3.89
N GLU A 217 -37.11 -31.47 -4.69
CA GLU A 217 -38.32 -31.22 -5.49
C GLU A 217 -38.53 -32.30 -6.54
N GLU A 218 -37.47 -32.64 -7.29
CA GLU A 218 -37.49 -33.71 -8.28
C GLU A 218 -37.88 -35.07 -7.68
N ALA A 219 -37.38 -35.39 -6.48
CA ALA A 219 -37.75 -36.62 -5.76
C ALA A 219 -39.15 -36.53 -5.12
N TYR A 220 -39.50 -35.37 -4.56
CA TYR A 220 -40.78 -35.16 -3.88
C TYR A 220 -41.97 -35.32 -4.83
N ASP A 221 -41.85 -34.86 -6.07
CA ASP A 221 -42.89 -34.94 -7.11
C ASP A 221 -42.92 -36.28 -7.87
N GLU A 222 -42.01 -37.21 -7.57
CA GLU A 222 -41.96 -38.48 -8.26
C GLU A 222 -43.21 -39.35 -8.00
N LYS A 223 -43.78 -39.94 -9.06
CA LYS A 223 -45.06 -40.67 -9.00
C LYS A 223 -45.08 -41.80 -7.98
N GLU A 224 -43.95 -42.48 -7.75
CA GLU A 224 -43.86 -43.56 -6.76
C GLU A 224 -43.86 -43.04 -5.31
N ILE A 225 -43.23 -41.88 -5.05
CA ILE A 225 -43.26 -41.22 -3.74
C ILE A 225 -44.66 -40.65 -3.47
N CYS A 226 -45.29 -40.04 -4.48
CA CYS A 226 -46.69 -39.60 -4.43
C CYS A 226 -47.67 -40.72 -4.08
N ARG A 227 -47.43 -41.94 -4.59
CA ARG A 227 -48.29 -43.11 -4.31
C ARG A 227 -48.09 -43.66 -2.91
N ARG A 228 -46.83 -43.67 -2.43
CA ARG A 228 -46.45 -44.27 -1.15
C ARG A 228 -46.77 -43.40 0.05
N PHE A 229 -46.54 -42.10 -0.06
CA PHE A 229 -46.80 -41.14 1.02
C PHE A 229 -47.99 -40.27 0.61
N ARG A 230 -49.19 -40.60 1.08
CA ARG A 230 -50.39 -39.77 0.83
C ARG A 230 -50.39 -38.48 1.65
N PHE A 231 -49.74 -38.49 2.81
CA PHE A 231 -49.58 -37.35 3.69
C PHE A 231 -48.18 -36.77 3.49
N ARG A 232 -48.08 -35.68 2.72
CA ARG A 232 -46.81 -35.04 2.41
C ARG A 232 -46.87 -33.55 2.69
N ALA A 233 -45.76 -33.01 3.16
CA ALA A 233 -45.63 -31.58 3.37
C ALA A 233 -44.20 -31.12 3.08
N TRP A 234 -44.10 -29.94 2.48
CA TRP A 234 -42.88 -29.18 2.27
C TRP A 234 -42.99 -27.86 3.02
N LEU A 235 -42.09 -27.65 3.98
CA LEU A 235 -42.12 -26.50 4.87
C LEU A 235 -40.78 -25.79 4.83
N LYS A 236 -40.82 -24.53 4.39
CA LYS A 236 -39.72 -23.60 4.60
C LYS A 236 -39.84 -23.00 5.98
N LEU A 237 -38.84 -23.24 6.84
CA LEU A 237 -38.85 -22.74 8.21
C LEU A 237 -38.67 -21.20 8.20
N THR A 238 -39.46 -20.50 9.00
CA THR A 238 -39.38 -19.05 9.17
C THR A 238 -38.85 -18.74 10.57
N HIS A 239 -37.93 -17.77 10.68
CA HIS A 239 -37.35 -17.36 11.97
C HIS A 239 -37.95 -16.03 12.43
N PRO A 240 -38.41 -15.91 13.69
CA PRO A 240 -38.39 -16.93 14.76
C PRO A 240 -39.46 -18.04 14.59
N PHE A 241 -39.13 -19.27 15.01
CA PHE A 241 -40.00 -20.46 14.90
C PHE A 241 -41.32 -20.32 15.67
N ASN A 242 -42.46 -20.49 14.97
CA ASN A 242 -43.79 -20.52 15.58
C ASN A 242 -44.42 -21.93 15.47
N PRO A 243 -44.57 -22.66 16.59
CA PRO A 243 -45.13 -24.02 16.59
C PRO A 243 -46.57 -24.10 16.06
N GLN A 244 -47.39 -23.08 16.28
CA GLN A 244 -48.80 -23.07 15.83
C GLN A 244 -48.90 -22.93 14.30
N ASP A 245 -48.05 -22.09 13.70
CA ASP A 245 -47.99 -21.93 12.26
C ASP A 245 -47.40 -23.18 11.59
N PHE A 246 -46.45 -23.84 12.24
CA PHE A 246 -45.86 -25.11 11.79
C PHE A 246 -46.91 -26.24 11.70
N VAL A 247 -47.67 -26.46 12.78
CA VAL A 247 -48.75 -27.46 12.82
C VAL A 247 -49.84 -27.14 11.80
N ARG A 248 -50.25 -25.86 11.70
CA ARG A 248 -51.25 -25.41 10.73
C ARG A 248 -50.81 -25.65 9.28
N ASN A 249 -49.56 -25.33 8.94
CA ASN A 249 -49.04 -25.53 7.58
C ASN A 249 -48.91 -27.02 7.23
N LEU A 250 -48.53 -27.88 8.18
CA LEU A 250 -48.53 -29.34 8.00
C LEU A 250 -49.93 -29.85 7.67
N LEU A 251 -50.93 -29.49 8.47
CA LEU A 251 -52.31 -29.94 8.29
C LEU A 251 -52.88 -29.49 6.94
N VAL A 252 -52.65 -28.22 6.56
CA VAL A 252 -53.12 -27.70 5.26
C VAL A 252 -52.55 -28.51 4.09
N GLN A 253 -51.26 -28.82 4.12
CA GLN A 253 -50.62 -29.59 3.05
C GLN A 253 -50.98 -31.07 3.08
N PHE A 254 -51.18 -31.65 4.26
CA PHE A 254 -51.68 -33.01 4.43
C PHE A 254 -53.09 -33.17 3.87
N CYS A 255 -54.00 -32.23 4.13
CA CYS A 255 -55.35 -32.24 3.56
C CYS A 255 -55.34 -32.03 2.05
N ALA A 256 -54.53 -31.07 1.56
CA ALA A 256 -54.38 -30.80 0.13
C ALA A 256 -53.83 -32.01 -0.65
N ASN A 257 -52.89 -32.75 -0.08
CA ASN A 257 -52.24 -33.90 -0.74
C ASN A 257 -53.01 -35.21 -0.58
N SER A 258 -53.81 -35.37 0.48
CA SER A 258 -54.62 -36.58 0.72
C SER A 258 -56.00 -36.56 0.05
N GLY A 259 -56.44 -35.40 -0.46
CA GLY A 259 -57.76 -35.21 -1.07
C GLY A 259 -58.90 -35.06 -0.06
N GLN A 260 -58.60 -34.85 1.22
CA GLN A 260 -59.59 -34.61 2.27
C GLN A 260 -59.95 -33.12 2.33
N GLY A 261 -61.24 -32.80 2.17
CA GLY A 261 -61.76 -31.43 2.18
C GLY A 261 -61.80 -30.82 3.59
N HIS A 262 -61.39 -29.55 3.65
CA HIS A 262 -61.55 -28.52 4.70
C HIS A 262 -61.58 -28.94 6.19
N VAL A 263 -60.53 -28.55 6.93
CA VAL A 263 -60.48 -28.64 8.40
C VAL A 263 -61.02 -27.34 9.02
N SER A 264 -61.88 -27.47 10.05
CA SER A 264 -62.42 -26.37 10.86
C SER A 264 -61.46 -26.04 12.01
N ALA A 265 -61.28 -24.76 12.32
CA ALA A 265 -60.20 -24.22 13.17
C ALA A 265 -60.28 -24.52 14.69
N GLY A 266 -61.14 -25.46 15.12
CA GLY A 266 -61.47 -25.67 16.54
C GLY A 266 -60.49 -26.56 17.32
N ASP A 267 -60.09 -27.71 16.78
CA ASP A 267 -59.31 -28.74 17.50
C ASP A 267 -58.10 -29.25 16.68
N LEU A 268 -57.26 -28.31 16.22
CA LEU A 268 -56.09 -28.60 15.38
C LEU A 268 -55.05 -29.52 16.06
N GLY A 269 -55.03 -29.61 17.39
CA GLY A 269 -54.02 -30.37 18.13
C GLY A 269 -54.27 -31.88 18.19
N GLU A 270 -55.49 -32.30 18.56
CA GLU A 270 -55.81 -33.73 18.74
C GLU A 270 -55.90 -34.47 17.39
N GLU A 271 -56.47 -33.81 16.38
CA GLU A 271 -56.58 -34.36 15.02
C GLU A 271 -55.21 -34.53 14.35
N PHE A 272 -54.30 -33.58 14.56
CA PHE A 272 -52.91 -33.67 14.08
C PHE A 272 -52.15 -34.84 14.70
N VAL A 273 -52.27 -35.04 16.01
CA VAL A 273 -51.61 -36.15 16.72
C VAL A 273 -52.17 -37.50 16.26
N GLN A 274 -53.48 -37.59 15.99
CA GLN A 274 -54.09 -38.81 15.46
C GLN A 274 -53.62 -39.13 14.03
N GLN A 275 -53.51 -38.12 13.16
CA GLN A 275 -53.06 -38.29 11.77
C GLN A 275 -51.58 -38.70 11.69
N ILE A 276 -50.69 -38.06 12.46
CA ILE A 276 -49.25 -38.38 12.46
C ILE A 276 -48.93 -39.76 13.03
N ASN A 277 -49.69 -40.19 14.04
CA ASN A 277 -49.47 -41.50 14.66
C ASN A 277 -49.99 -42.68 13.84
N THR A 278 -51.02 -42.47 13.00
CA THR A 278 -51.68 -43.55 12.26
C THR A 278 -51.25 -43.67 10.80
N GLN A 279 -50.84 -42.56 10.16
CA GLN A 279 -50.55 -42.52 8.73
C GLN A 279 -49.05 -42.39 8.43
N THR A 280 -48.62 -42.95 7.29
CA THR A 280 -47.24 -42.82 6.81
C THR A 280 -47.03 -41.45 6.15
N TYR A 281 -46.17 -40.60 6.72
CA TYR A 281 -45.95 -39.25 6.22
C TYR A 281 -44.54 -39.04 5.65
N LEU A 282 -44.42 -38.08 4.72
CA LEU A 282 -43.16 -37.53 4.24
C LEU A 282 -43.15 -36.01 4.49
N VAL A 283 -42.26 -35.54 5.35
CA VAL A 283 -42.12 -34.10 5.64
C VAL A 283 -40.75 -33.61 5.20
N VAL A 284 -40.72 -32.58 4.37
CA VAL A 284 -39.51 -31.85 3.97
C VAL A 284 -39.42 -30.57 4.79
N LEU A 285 -38.31 -30.41 5.52
CA LEU A 285 -37.97 -29.23 6.31
C LEU A 285 -36.83 -28.50 5.62
N GLU A 286 -37.10 -27.33 5.05
CA GLU A 286 -36.12 -26.50 4.36
C GLU A 286 -35.59 -25.38 5.26
N ASP A 287 -34.28 -25.11 5.17
CA ASP A 287 -33.54 -24.07 5.88
C ASP A 287 -33.52 -24.23 7.42
N LEU A 288 -33.18 -25.41 7.93
CA LEU A 288 -33.01 -25.63 9.37
C LEU A 288 -31.75 -24.95 9.92
N SER A 289 -31.91 -24.02 10.88
CA SER A 289 -30.85 -23.12 11.35
C SER A 289 -30.19 -23.48 12.68
N SER A 290 -30.84 -24.30 13.52
CA SER A 290 -30.30 -24.69 14.84
C SER A 290 -30.78 -26.06 15.33
N MET A 291 -29.98 -26.72 16.18
CA MET A 291 -30.36 -27.98 16.84
C MET A 291 -31.49 -27.81 17.87
N ALA A 292 -31.63 -26.63 18.47
CA ALA A 292 -32.75 -26.34 19.37
C ALA A 292 -34.08 -26.36 18.62
N GLU A 293 -34.11 -25.79 17.40
CA GLU A 293 -35.27 -25.87 16.50
C GLU A 293 -35.56 -27.31 16.08
N TRP A 294 -34.54 -28.12 15.76
CA TRP A 294 -34.73 -29.54 15.47
C TRP A 294 -35.37 -30.31 16.63
N HIS A 295 -34.87 -30.14 17.85
CA HIS A 295 -35.44 -30.80 19.03
C HIS A 295 -36.89 -30.38 19.29
N ALA A 296 -37.22 -29.10 19.08
CA ALA A 296 -38.58 -28.59 19.19
C ALA A 296 -39.50 -29.09 18.07
N LEU A 297 -39.01 -29.26 16.85
CA LEU A 297 -39.77 -29.86 15.73
C LEU A 297 -40.03 -31.34 15.99
N ARG A 298 -39.03 -32.04 16.55
CA ARG A 298 -39.09 -33.48 16.82
C ARG A 298 -40.17 -33.84 17.85
N THR A 299 -40.55 -32.94 18.75
CA THR A 299 -41.67 -33.19 19.68
C THR A 299 -43.02 -33.32 18.97
N TYR A 300 -43.17 -32.74 17.78
CA TYR A 300 -44.41 -32.80 16.97
C TYR A 300 -44.40 -33.94 15.94
N LEU A 301 -43.25 -34.56 15.69
CA LEU A 301 -43.07 -35.65 14.72
C LEU A 301 -42.50 -36.90 15.42
N PRO A 302 -43.28 -37.56 16.29
CA PRO A 302 -42.86 -38.78 16.98
C PRO A 302 -42.63 -39.96 16.02
N ASP A 303 -41.79 -40.89 16.46
CA ASP A 303 -41.57 -42.17 15.75
C ASP A 303 -42.66 -43.16 16.13
N SER A 304 -43.72 -43.21 15.31
CA SER A 304 -44.86 -44.10 15.52
C SER A 304 -44.67 -45.47 14.85
N LYS A 305 -43.45 -45.82 14.41
CA LYS A 305 -43.11 -47.07 13.71
C LYS A 305 -43.98 -47.38 12.49
N ASN A 306 -44.42 -46.33 11.81
CA ASN A 306 -45.28 -46.40 10.62
C ASN A 306 -44.48 -46.21 9.32
N GLY A 307 -43.15 -46.24 9.36
CA GLY A 307 -42.31 -46.06 8.17
C GLY A 307 -42.30 -44.65 7.58
N SER A 308 -42.64 -43.64 8.39
CA SER A 308 -42.58 -42.22 8.00
C SER A 308 -41.15 -41.75 7.73
N ARG A 309 -41.03 -40.66 6.96
CA ARG A 309 -39.74 -40.10 6.51
C ARG A 309 -39.71 -38.60 6.74
N ILE A 310 -38.55 -38.10 7.20
CA ILE A 310 -38.30 -36.67 7.33
C ILE A 310 -37.06 -36.33 6.52
N ILE A 311 -37.17 -35.37 5.62
CA ILE A 311 -36.05 -34.83 4.86
C ILE A 311 -35.71 -33.47 5.45
N VAL A 312 -34.46 -33.25 5.82
CA VAL A 312 -33.98 -31.98 6.38
C VAL A 312 -32.98 -31.37 5.41
N SER A 313 -33.23 -30.15 4.96
CA SER A 313 -32.27 -29.35 4.21
C SER A 313 -31.68 -28.28 5.12
N THR A 314 -30.35 -28.22 5.17
CA THR A 314 -29.61 -27.22 5.96
C THR A 314 -28.32 -26.84 5.25
N ASP A 315 -27.87 -25.60 5.44
CA ASP A 315 -26.57 -25.09 5.00
C ASP A 315 -25.44 -25.41 6.00
N GLN A 316 -25.79 -25.79 7.23
CA GLN A 316 -24.84 -26.14 8.30
C GLN A 316 -24.62 -27.65 8.41
N LEU A 317 -23.38 -28.07 8.15
CA LEU A 317 -23.00 -29.49 8.19
C LEU A 317 -23.21 -30.14 9.57
N GLU A 318 -22.87 -29.43 10.65
CA GLU A 318 -23.01 -29.93 12.02
C GLU A 318 -24.46 -30.31 12.33
N ILE A 319 -25.42 -29.50 11.86
CA ILE A 319 -26.85 -29.78 12.01
C ILE A 319 -27.23 -31.01 11.19
N ALA A 320 -26.74 -31.14 9.96
CA ALA A 320 -27.06 -32.26 9.09
C ALA A 320 -26.65 -33.61 9.69
N GLN A 321 -25.45 -33.68 10.28
CA GLN A 321 -24.93 -34.87 10.96
C GLN A 321 -25.75 -35.22 12.21
N LEU A 322 -26.05 -34.22 13.04
CA LEU A 322 -26.74 -34.43 14.32
C LEU A 322 -28.22 -34.80 14.14
N CYS A 323 -28.90 -34.27 13.12
CA CYS A 323 -30.31 -34.58 12.85
C CYS A 323 -30.54 -36.06 12.48
N THR A 324 -29.56 -36.68 11.81
CA THR A 324 -29.65 -38.06 11.31
C THR A 324 -29.45 -39.10 12.44
N GLY A 325 -28.61 -38.77 13.43
CA GLY A 325 -28.22 -39.66 14.53
C GLY A 325 -27.14 -40.68 14.14
N LYS A 326 -26.26 -41.06 15.08
CA LYS A 326 -25.16 -42.02 14.85
C LYS A 326 -25.62 -43.47 15.09
N PRO A 327 -25.18 -44.46 14.27
CA PRO A 327 -24.29 -44.34 13.10
C PRO A 327 -25.02 -43.85 11.84
N TYR A 328 -24.39 -42.95 11.09
CA TYR A 328 -24.86 -42.43 9.80
C TYR A 328 -23.90 -42.82 8.67
N GLN A 329 -24.44 -43.00 7.47
CA GLN A 329 -23.71 -43.14 6.20
C GLN A 329 -23.84 -41.85 5.40
N VAL A 330 -22.83 -41.58 4.57
CA VAL A 330 -22.73 -40.39 3.72
C VAL A 330 -22.62 -40.82 2.27
N SER A 331 -23.46 -40.26 1.40
CA SER A 331 -23.43 -40.55 -0.04
C SER A 331 -23.66 -39.29 -0.87
N GLU A 332 -23.12 -39.27 -2.09
CA GLU A 332 -23.26 -38.15 -3.03
C GLU A 332 -24.50 -38.34 -3.92
N LEU A 333 -25.31 -37.29 -4.08
CA LEU A 333 -26.57 -37.30 -4.85
C LEU A 333 -26.38 -36.94 -6.33
N LYS A 334 -25.74 -35.79 -6.58
CA LYS A 334 -25.41 -35.23 -7.91
C LYS A 334 -24.16 -34.35 -7.77
N GLN A 335 -23.26 -34.46 -8.75
CA GLN A 335 -22.05 -33.64 -8.84
C GLN A 335 -22.25 -32.56 -9.91
N PHE A 336 -22.32 -31.28 -9.50
CA PHE A 336 -22.47 -30.15 -10.44
C PHE A 336 -21.12 -29.58 -10.87
N SER A 337 -20.09 -29.68 -10.04
CA SER A 337 -18.71 -29.29 -10.37
C SER A 337 -17.67 -29.98 -9.47
N ALA A 338 -16.39 -29.65 -9.68
CA ALA A 338 -15.31 -30.10 -8.81
C ALA A 338 -15.34 -29.45 -7.42
N ASP A 339 -16.24 -28.51 -7.10
CA ASP A 339 -16.36 -27.87 -5.77
C ASP A 339 -17.80 -27.85 -5.23
N HIS A 340 -18.78 -28.26 -6.05
CA HIS A 340 -20.20 -28.26 -5.72
C HIS A 340 -20.80 -29.66 -5.79
N SER A 341 -20.88 -30.31 -4.63
CA SER A 341 -21.49 -31.63 -4.41
C SER A 341 -22.63 -31.52 -3.41
N ILE A 342 -23.73 -32.24 -3.67
CA ILE A 342 -24.81 -32.42 -2.70
C ILE A 342 -24.61 -33.77 -2.01
N CYS A 343 -24.49 -33.76 -0.69
CA CYS A 343 -24.32 -34.94 0.13
C CYS A 343 -25.60 -35.25 0.92
N VAL A 344 -25.83 -36.54 1.17
CA VAL A 344 -26.94 -37.04 1.96
C VAL A 344 -26.41 -37.85 3.12
N PHE A 345 -26.96 -37.58 4.30
CA PHE A 345 -26.74 -38.31 5.53
C PHE A 345 -27.98 -39.16 5.83
N PHE A 346 -27.80 -40.46 6.06
CA PHE A 346 -28.88 -41.36 6.45
C PHE A 346 -28.37 -42.45 7.40
N LYS A 347 -29.25 -42.98 8.26
CA LYS A 347 -28.88 -43.99 9.28
C LYS A 347 -28.56 -45.36 8.65
N GLU A 348 -27.49 -46.01 9.11
CA GLU A 348 -27.10 -47.37 8.69
C GLU A 348 -28.04 -48.43 9.31
N ILE A 349 -28.58 -49.34 8.50
CA ILE A 349 -29.44 -50.44 8.96
C ILE A 349 -28.60 -51.71 8.97
N SER A 350 -28.24 -52.21 10.15
CA SER A 350 -27.55 -53.50 10.30
C SER A 350 -28.48 -54.64 9.86
N THR A 351 -28.32 -55.13 8.64
CA THR A 351 -28.93 -56.40 8.23
C THR A 351 -28.03 -57.53 8.67
N ALA A 352 -28.35 -58.14 9.81
CA ALA A 352 -27.75 -59.40 10.24
C ALA A 352 -28.31 -60.55 9.38
N HIS A 353 -27.44 -61.24 8.65
CA HIS A 353 -27.65 -62.64 8.28
C HIS A 353 -26.31 -63.40 8.33
N PRO A 354 -26.26 -64.58 8.99
CA PRO A 354 -25.10 -65.48 8.99
C PRO A 354 -25.15 -66.48 7.82
N ASP A 355 -23.99 -67.10 7.56
CA ASP A 355 -23.67 -68.20 6.62
C ASP A 355 -22.95 -67.79 5.30
N GLY A 356 -21.68 -68.25 5.16
CA GLY A 356 -20.66 -67.83 4.18
C GLY A 356 -20.68 -68.56 2.81
N PRO A 357 -19.54 -68.86 2.14
CA PRO A 357 -18.14 -68.43 2.32
C PRO A 357 -17.39 -68.01 1.01
N HIS A 358 -16.13 -67.58 1.17
CA HIS A 358 -15.02 -67.46 0.19
C HIS A 358 -14.90 -66.21 -0.71
N HIS A 359 -13.88 -65.39 -0.43
CA HIS A 359 -13.00 -64.81 -1.46
C HIS A 359 -11.55 -64.79 -0.95
N PRO A 360 -10.55 -65.05 -1.83
CA PRO A 360 -9.17 -65.33 -1.44
C PRO A 360 -8.38 -64.05 -1.15
N GLU A 361 -7.36 -64.23 -0.33
CA GLU A 361 -6.33 -63.26 0.02
C GLU A 361 -5.75 -62.58 -1.24
N VAL A 362 -5.82 -61.24 -1.27
CA VAL A 362 -4.97 -60.40 -2.11
C VAL A 362 -4.18 -59.49 -1.17
N GLY A 363 -2.87 -59.57 -1.28
CA GLY A 363 -1.88 -59.00 -0.37
C GLY A 363 -2.02 -57.49 -0.13
N GLY A 364 -1.65 -57.10 1.08
CA GLY A 364 -1.64 -55.70 1.51
C GLY A 364 -0.69 -54.84 0.67
N MET A 365 -1.25 -53.87 -0.05
CA MET A 365 -0.58 -52.60 -0.28
C MET A 365 -0.84 -51.72 0.95
N GLY A 366 0.18 -51.54 1.78
CA GLY A 366 0.15 -50.59 2.88
C GLY A 366 -0.09 -49.17 2.36
N SER A 367 -0.81 -48.36 3.14
CA SER A 367 -0.98 -46.94 2.89
C SER A 367 0.39 -46.24 2.71
N PRO A 368 0.54 -45.31 1.75
CA PRO A 368 1.83 -44.66 1.50
C PRO A 368 2.34 -43.93 2.75
N SER A 369 3.64 -44.08 3.02
CA SER A 369 4.31 -43.43 4.16
C SER A 369 4.20 -41.89 4.07
N LEU A 370 4.29 -41.19 5.21
CA LEU A 370 4.19 -39.73 5.26
C LEU A 370 5.22 -39.04 4.33
N GLU A 371 6.40 -39.63 4.20
CA GLU A 371 7.46 -39.18 3.30
C GLU A 371 7.09 -39.29 1.82
N GLU A 372 6.41 -40.35 1.43
CA GLU A 372 6.00 -40.62 0.06
C GLU A 372 4.93 -39.62 -0.40
N LYS A 373 3.99 -39.32 0.50
CA LYS A 373 3.02 -38.23 0.34
C LYS A 373 3.73 -36.87 0.24
N ALA A 374 4.72 -36.61 1.11
CA ALA A 374 5.49 -35.38 1.08
C ALA A 374 6.29 -35.20 -0.22
N ARG A 375 6.90 -36.27 -0.77
CA ARG A 375 7.59 -36.23 -2.07
C ARG A 375 6.64 -35.88 -3.22
N HIS A 376 5.45 -36.49 -3.25
CA HIS A 376 4.43 -36.19 -4.26
C HIS A 376 3.98 -34.73 -4.17
N LEU A 377 3.59 -34.26 -2.97
CA LEU A 377 3.15 -32.89 -2.74
C LEU A 377 4.26 -31.86 -3.01
N LYS A 378 5.52 -32.22 -2.77
CA LYS A 378 6.65 -31.35 -3.11
C LYS A 378 6.86 -31.22 -4.61
N GLN A 379 6.67 -32.28 -5.39
CA GLN A 379 6.80 -32.24 -6.86
C GLN A 379 5.75 -31.33 -7.51
N GLU A 380 4.58 -31.17 -6.89
CA GLU A 380 3.54 -30.24 -7.33
C GLU A 380 3.90 -28.77 -7.05
N ILE A 381 4.77 -28.49 -6.08
CA ILE A 381 5.18 -27.12 -5.73
C ILE A 381 6.31 -26.65 -6.64
N VAL A 382 6.03 -25.59 -7.40
CA VAL A 382 7.01 -24.95 -8.27
C VAL A 382 7.48 -23.63 -7.67
N LEU A 383 8.78 -23.52 -7.38
CA LEU A 383 9.41 -22.29 -6.91
C LEU A 383 10.22 -21.65 -8.06
N PHE A 384 9.77 -20.50 -8.56
CA PHE A 384 10.51 -19.72 -9.56
C PHE A 384 11.10 -18.47 -8.96
N GLY A 385 12.38 -18.20 -9.29
CA GLY A 385 13.10 -17.01 -8.83
C GLY A 385 13.22 -16.88 -7.31
N ARG A 386 12.94 -17.96 -6.56
CA ARG A 386 12.90 -18.00 -5.09
C ARG A 386 13.82 -19.07 -4.49
N SER A 387 14.80 -19.55 -5.26
CA SER A 387 15.74 -20.59 -4.82
C SER A 387 16.59 -20.11 -3.64
N LEU A 388 17.08 -18.87 -3.70
CA LEU A 388 17.89 -18.27 -2.64
C LEU A 388 17.10 -18.08 -1.35
N GLU A 389 15.84 -17.62 -1.43
CA GLU A 389 14.98 -17.49 -0.26
C GLU A 389 14.59 -18.84 0.33
N ALA A 390 14.38 -19.86 -0.51
CA ALA A 390 14.12 -21.23 -0.07
C ALA A 390 15.32 -21.80 0.67
N GLU A 391 16.53 -21.67 0.11
CA GLU A 391 17.78 -22.12 0.73
C GLU A 391 18.05 -21.38 2.04
N LYS A 392 17.85 -20.06 2.07
CA LYS A 392 17.98 -19.27 3.29
C LYS A 392 16.99 -19.74 4.37
N LEU A 393 15.72 -19.97 4.03
CA LEU A 393 14.73 -20.47 4.97
C LEU A 393 15.06 -21.88 5.44
N GLN A 394 15.52 -22.73 4.53
CA GLN A 394 15.97 -24.08 4.86
C GLN A 394 17.11 -24.01 5.87
N ASN A 395 18.16 -23.22 5.61
CA ASN A 395 19.27 -23.02 6.53
C ASN A 395 18.82 -22.48 7.89
N LEU A 396 17.90 -21.51 7.93
CA LEU A 396 17.36 -20.98 9.19
C LEU A 396 16.58 -22.03 10.00
N ILE A 397 15.95 -22.99 9.33
CA ILE A 397 15.19 -24.07 9.95
C ILE A 397 16.09 -25.26 10.34
N THR A 398 17.17 -25.51 9.57
CA THR A 398 18.09 -26.65 9.76
C THR A 398 19.34 -26.35 10.60
N LEU A 399 19.66 -25.08 10.90
CA LEU A 399 20.75 -24.66 11.79
C LEU A 399 20.52 -25.04 13.28
N THR A 400 19.76 -26.10 13.56
CA THR A 400 19.43 -26.66 14.89
C THR A 400 20.62 -27.31 15.62
N SER A 401 21.85 -27.11 15.15
CA SER A 401 23.04 -27.84 15.59
C SER A 401 23.80 -27.22 16.76
N ASP A 402 23.44 -26.03 17.25
CA ASP A 402 24.24 -25.32 18.29
C ASP A 402 23.37 -24.75 19.44
N GLY A 403 22.91 -25.63 20.33
CA GLY A 403 22.33 -25.27 21.65
C GLY A 403 20.86 -25.69 21.89
N ASN A 404 20.52 -25.95 23.16
CA ASN A 404 19.16 -26.33 23.65
C ASN A 404 18.15 -25.15 23.64
N LYS A 405 17.99 -24.43 22.53
CA LYS A 405 17.05 -23.30 22.44
C LYS A 405 16.03 -23.48 21.31
N LEU A 406 14.79 -23.08 21.58
CA LEU A 406 13.72 -23.00 20.59
C LEU A 406 14.06 -21.97 19.51
N HIS A 407 13.94 -22.37 18.23
CA HIS A 407 14.11 -21.46 17.10
C HIS A 407 12.76 -20.88 16.68
N MET A 408 12.65 -19.54 16.65
CA MET A 408 11.46 -18.85 16.12
C MET A 408 11.84 -18.10 14.84
N VAL A 409 11.27 -18.54 13.72
CA VAL A 409 11.47 -17.95 12.40
C VAL A 409 10.18 -17.25 12.00
N SER A 410 10.28 -16.04 11.46
CA SER A 410 9.11 -15.30 10.99
C SER A 410 9.22 -14.96 9.51
N VAL A 411 8.19 -15.26 8.74
CA VAL A 411 8.10 -15.01 7.30
C VAL A 411 7.02 -13.99 7.04
N TRP A 412 7.36 -12.87 6.40
CA TRP A 412 6.41 -11.80 6.11
C TRP A 412 6.45 -11.28 4.68
N GLY A 413 5.37 -10.63 4.25
CA GLY A 413 5.18 -10.11 2.89
C GLY A 413 3.70 -10.02 2.52
N VAL A 414 3.40 -9.51 1.33
CA VAL A 414 2.01 -9.21 0.90
C VAL A 414 1.17 -10.46 0.69
N ILE A 415 -0.15 -10.30 0.75
CA ILE A 415 -1.10 -11.35 0.38
C ILE A 415 -0.89 -11.77 -1.08
N GLY A 416 -0.97 -13.06 -1.35
CA GLY A 416 -0.79 -13.60 -2.70
C GLY A 416 0.66 -13.56 -3.23
N VAL A 417 1.65 -13.13 -2.45
CA VAL A 417 3.06 -13.11 -2.88
C VAL A 417 3.70 -14.51 -2.94
N GLY A 418 3.08 -15.51 -2.29
CA GLY A 418 3.56 -16.90 -2.29
C GLY A 418 4.31 -17.35 -1.04
N LYS A 419 4.14 -16.68 0.11
CA LYS A 419 4.78 -17.06 1.40
C LYS A 419 4.51 -18.52 1.77
N SER A 420 3.24 -18.90 1.83
CA SER A 420 2.81 -20.25 2.21
C SER A 420 3.30 -21.29 1.18
N THR A 421 3.30 -20.96 -0.11
CA THR A 421 3.84 -21.84 -1.17
C THR A 421 5.34 -22.08 -1.00
N LEU A 422 6.11 -21.03 -0.72
CA LEU A 422 7.55 -21.12 -0.44
C LEU A 422 7.82 -21.98 0.79
N LEU A 423 7.13 -21.70 1.89
CA LEU A 423 7.33 -22.44 3.13
C LEU A 423 6.87 -23.90 3.03
N ARG A 424 5.79 -24.20 2.30
CA ARG A 424 5.36 -25.59 2.06
C ARG A 424 6.44 -26.42 1.37
N SER A 425 7.18 -25.85 0.41
CA SER A 425 8.29 -26.55 -0.25
C SER A 425 9.39 -26.93 0.74
N VAL A 426 9.77 -26.00 1.62
CA VAL A 426 10.79 -26.21 2.66
C VAL A 426 10.29 -27.16 3.75
N TYR A 427 9.03 -27.03 4.14
CA TYR A 427 8.36 -27.89 5.12
C TYR A 427 8.32 -29.35 4.67
N TYR A 428 7.91 -29.60 3.42
CA TYR A 428 7.94 -30.96 2.87
C TYR A 428 9.37 -31.48 2.70
N GLN A 429 10.34 -30.62 2.39
CA GLN A 429 11.73 -31.04 2.39
C GLN A 429 12.18 -31.49 3.80
N CYS A 430 11.80 -30.75 4.85
CA CYS A 430 12.10 -31.14 6.23
C CYS A 430 11.44 -32.48 6.62
N MET A 431 10.22 -32.75 6.13
CA MET A 431 9.54 -34.04 6.31
C MET A 431 10.30 -35.19 5.62
N ILE A 432 10.78 -34.96 4.40
CA ILE A 432 11.57 -35.94 3.64
C ILE A 432 12.91 -36.22 4.34
N ASP A 433 13.55 -35.18 4.86
CA ASP A 433 14.85 -35.28 5.55
C ASP A 433 14.73 -35.82 7.00
N LYS A 434 13.50 -35.97 7.52
CA LYS A 434 13.21 -36.41 8.89
C LYS A 434 13.85 -35.56 9.98
N ASN A 435 13.92 -34.24 9.76
CA ASN A 435 14.58 -33.32 10.68
C ASN A 435 13.85 -33.20 12.04
N PHE A 436 12.55 -33.48 12.08
CA PHE A 436 11.71 -33.38 13.28
C PHE A 436 10.85 -34.64 13.46
N LYS A 437 10.39 -34.87 14.70
CA LYS A 437 9.47 -35.97 15.03
C LYS A 437 8.03 -35.60 14.66
N TRP A 438 7.61 -34.38 14.97
CA TRP A 438 6.26 -33.89 14.67
C TRP A 438 6.25 -32.70 13.70
N TYR A 439 5.21 -32.65 12.88
CA TYR A 439 5.02 -31.62 11.88
C TYR A 439 3.59 -31.08 11.99
N GLY A 440 3.46 -29.79 12.26
CA GLY A 440 2.17 -29.10 12.37
C GLY A 440 2.10 -27.91 11.42
N TRP A 441 0.96 -27.75 10.74
CA TRP A 441 0.64 -26.58 9.93
C TRP A 441 -0.77 -26.10 10.29
N VAL A 442 -0.87 -24.92 10.90
CA VAL A 442 -2.14 -24.42 11.43
C VAL A 442 -2.40 -22.98 10.99
N ASP A 443 -3.61 -22.74 10.51
CA ASP A 443 -4.09 -21.39 10.21
C ASP A 443 -4.66 -20.73 11.47
N VAL A 444 -4.32 -19.46 11.70
CA VAL A 444 -4.85 -18.69 12.83
C VAL A 444 -6.32 -18.37 12.55
N PRO A 445 -7.27 -18.80 13.41
CA PRO A 445 -8.69 -18.54 13.21
C PRO A 445 -9.01 -17.05 13.43
N HIS A 446 -10.01 -16.55 12.71
CA HIS A 446 -10.50 -15.18 12.85
C HIS A 446 -12.03 -15.21 13.02
N PRO A 447 -12.58 -14.81 14.19
CA PRO A 447 -11.89 -14.30 15.38
C PRO A 447 -11.01 -15.36 16.09
N PHE A 448 -9.95 -14.92 16.77
CA PHE A 448 -9.01 -15.83 17.42
C PHE A 448 -9.62 -16.51 18.65
N ASN A 449 -9.46 -17.83 18.74
CA ASN A 449 -9.81 -18.63 19.91
C ASN A 449 -8.71 -19.66 20.18
N LEU A 450 -8.15 -19.63 21.39
CA LEU A 450 -7.01 -20.47 21.76
C LEU A 450 -7.37 -21.97 21.81
N VAL A 451 -8.60 -22.32 22.19
CA VAL A 451 -9.05 -23.71 22.29
C VAL A 451 -9.21 -24.32 20.90
N SER A 452 -9.84 -23.60 19.96
CA SER A 452 -9.96 -24.08 18.58
C SER A 452 -8.60 -24.18 17.91
N PHE A 453 -7.71 -23.19 18.12
CA PHE A 453 -6.34 -23.22 17.62
C PHE A 453 -5.54 -24.41 18.16
N SER A 454 -5.67 -24.70 19.46
CA SER A 454 -4.99 -25.86 20.08
C SER A 454 -5.52 -27.19 19.52
N ARG A 455 -6.84 -27.30 19.27
CA ARG A 455 -7.42 -28.47 18.60
C ARG A 455 -6.87 -28.66 17.20
N SER A 456 -6.72 -27.58 16.42
CA SER A 456 -6.11 -27.66 15.09
C SER A 456 -4.66 -28.14 15.13
N ILE A 457 -3.88 -27.74 16.15
CA ILE A 457 -2.52 -28.27 16.34
C ILE A 457 -2.56 -29.78 16.62
N LEU A 458 -3.42 -30.23 17.52
CA LEU A 458 -3.52 -31.65 17.87
C LEU A 458 -3.99 -32.50 16.68
N LEU A 459 -4.94 -32.02 15.88
CA LEU A 459 -5.40 -32.69 14.66
C LEU A 459 -4.29 -32.84 13.62
N CYS A 460 -3.36 -31.88 13.52
CA CYS A 460 -2.21 -32.04 12.63
C CYS A 460 -1.24 -33.15 13.07
N MET A 461 -1.18 -33.43 14.38
CA MET A 461 -0.21 -34.38 14.95
C MET A 461 -0.83 -35.77 15.18
N TYR A 462 -2.13 -35.84 15.45
CA TYR A 462 -2.89 -37.09 15.60
C TYR A 462 -4.08 -37.12 14.62
N PRO A 463 -4.02 -37.95 13.56
CA PRO A 463 -5.13 -38.12 12.62
C PRO A 463 -6.33 -38.88 13.20
N GLU A 464 -6.17 -39.54 14.35
CA GLU A 464 -7.23 -40.32 14.99
C GLU A 464 -7.99 -39.49 16.04
N PRO A 465 -9.33 -39.64 16.14
CA PRO A 465 -10.16 -38.85 17.03
C PRO A 465 -9.93 -39.24 18.50
N LEU A 466 -9.06 -38.51 19.18
CA LEU A 466 -8.90 -38.58 20.64
C LEU A 466 -10.00 -37.77 21.33
N GLN A 467 -10.68 -38.35 22.33
CA GLN A 467 -11.51 -37.58 23.26
C GLN A 467 -10.59 -36.73 24.15
N ILE A 468 -10.35 -35.48 23.75
CA ILE A 468 -9.46 -34.55 24.46
C ILE A 468 -10.30 -33.65 25.38
N GLU A 469 -10.14 -33.79 26.69
CA GLU A 469 -10.84 -32.98 27.71
C GLU A 469 -10.37 -31.51 27.72
N ASP A 470 -9.05 -31.26 27.70
CA ASP A 470 -8.44 -29.91 27.61
C ASP A 470 -7.37 -29.85 26.50
N PRO A 471 -7.71 -29.30 25.31
CA PRO A 471 -6.80 -29.20 24.18
C PRO A 471 -5.54 -28.38 24.46
N ILE A 472 -5.59 -27.42 25.38
CA ILE A 472 -4.46 -26.53 25.65
C ILE A 472 -3.38 -27.28 26.44
N GLN A 473 -3.78 -27.99 27.50
CA GLN A 473 -2.85 -28.78 28.31
C GLN A 473 -2.22 -29.91 27.52
N GLU A 474 -2.99 -30.56 26.64
CA GLU A 474 -2.46 -31.66 25.84
C GLU A 474 -1.47 -31.16 24.78
N CYS A 475 -1.73 -30.03 24.14
CA CYS A 475 -0.73 -29.34 23.31
C CYS A 475 0.55 -29.03 24.09
N GLN A 476 0.43 -28.50 25.31
CA GLN A 476 1.60 -28.13 26.13
C GLN A 476 2.48 -29.35 26.43
N LYS A 477 1.89 -30.49 26.81
CA LYS A 477 2.65 -31.73 27.08
C LYS A 477 3.40 -32.20 25.85
N LEU A 478 2.73 -32.23 24.69
CA LEU A 478 3.31 -32.71 23.45
C LEU A 478 4.47 -31.83 22.99
N LEU A 479 4.28 -30.51 23.01
CA LEU A 479 5.30 -29.53 22.63
C LEU A 479 6.46 -29.44 23.65
N GLN A 480 6.32 -30.02 24.84
CA GLN A 480 7.41 -30.13 25.82
C GLN A 480 8.29 -31.37 25.62
N GLN A 481 7.72 -32.49 25.18
CA GLN A 481 8.42 -33.78 25.17
C GLN A 481 9.20 -34.06 23.88
N ASP A 482 8.70 -33.58 22.74
CA ASP A 482 9.19 -34.00 21.43
C ASP A 482 9.71 -32.84 20.56
N GLN A 483 10.57 -33.17 19.59
CA GLN A 483 11.02 -32.22 18.57
C GLN A 483 9.95 -32.01 17.50
N TYR A 484 9.57 -30.76 17.27
CA TYR A 484 8.52 -30.42 16.32
C TYR A 484 8.89 -29.25 15.43
N ILE A 485 8.27 -29.20 14.25
CA ILE A 485 8.13 -28.00 13.44
C ILE A 485 6.66 -27.58 13.42
N LEU A 486 6.38 -26.35 13.85
CA LEU A 486 5.02 -25.79 13.86
C LEU A 486 4.96 -24.54 12.99
N VAL A 487 4.18 -24.61 11.92
CA VAL A 487 3.88 -23.46 11.05
C VAL A 487 2.58 -22.81 11.50
N VAL A 488 2.65 -21.56 11.94
CA VAL A 488 1.50 -20.73 12.31
C VAL A 488 1.23 -19.76 11.17
N ASN A 489 0.21 -20.02 10.36
CA ASN A 489 -0.10 -19.25 9.16
C ASN A 489 -1.20 -18.21 9.40
N GLY A 490 -0.98 -16.99 8.92
CA GLY A 490 -2.01 -15.95 8.91
C GLY A 490 -2.13 -15.14 10.22
N LEU A 491 -1.05 -14.99 10.99
CA LEU A 491 -1.06 -14.22 12.23
C LEU A 491 -1.24 -12.70 11.95
N GLN A 492 -2.25 -12.08 12.60
CA GLN A 492 -2.64 -10.67 12.35
C GLN A 492 -2.42 -9.72 13.54
N SER A 493 -2.08 -10.21 14.74
CA SER A 493 -1.95 -9.37 15.95
C SER A 493 -0.79 -9.85 16.84
N LYS A 494 -0.13 -8.89 17.50
CA LYS A 494 0.93 -9.16 18.49
C LYS A 494 0.35 -9.75 19.77
N GLU A 495 -0.82 -9.28 20.17
CA GLU A 495 -1.53 -9.75 21.36
C GLU A 495 -1.92 -11.23 21.23
N VAL A 496 -2.37 -11.64 20.04
CA VAL A 496 -2.66 -13.05 19.73
C VAL A 496 -1.40 -13.90 19.82
N TRP A 497 -0.27 -13.39 19.31
CA TRP A 497 1.01 -14.10 19.42
C TRP A 497 1.49 -14.24 20.86
N ASP A 498 1.42 -13.17 21.64
CA ASP A 498 1.83 -13.18 23.04
C ASP A 498 1.03 -14.22 23.83
N LEU A 499 -0.27 -14.37 23.52
CA LEU A 499 -1.12 -15.41 24.09
C LEU A 499 -0.70 -16.82 23.67
N ILE A 500 -0.45 -17.06 22.38
CA ILE A 500 0.04 -18.36 21.86
C ILE A 500 1.39 -18.71 22.49
N ASN A 501 2.33 -17.77 22.49
CA ASN A 501 3.69 -17.95 22.97
C ASN A 501 3.72 -18.20 24.49
N ALA A 502 2.91 -17.48 25.26
CA ALA A 502 2.85 -17.65 26.71
C ALA A 502 2.15 -18.96 27.12
N LYS A 503 1.16 -19.44 26.36
CA LYS A 503 0.34 -20.59 26.74
C LYS A 503 0.74 -21.91 26.08
N LEU A 504 1.29 -21.93 24.88
CA LEU A 504 1.53 -23.18 24.14
C LEU A 504 3.01 -23.49 23.95
N ILE A 505 3.85 -22.46 23.80
CA ILE A 505 5.24 -22.63 23.38
C ILE A 505 6.16 -22.77 24.60
N CYS A 506 6.91 -23.88 24.68
CA CYS A 506 7.92 -24.09 25.71
C CYS A 506 9.33 -23.78 25.20
N LYS A 507 10.16 -23.10 26.01
CA LYS A 507 11.49 -22.59 25.61
C LYS A 507 12.64 -23.62 25.69
N ALA A 508 12.36 -24.86 26.08
CA ALA A 508 13.38 -25.85 26.45
C ALA A 508 13.69 -26.92 25.37
N SER A 509 13.15 -26.82 24.16
CA SER A 509 13.23 -27.86 23.13
C SER A 509 14.06 -27.45 21.90
N ARG A 510 14.60 -28.46 21.18
CA ARG A 510 15.22 -28.34 19.83
C ARG A 510 14.18 -28.14 18.72
N SER A 511 13.05 -27.50 19.02
CA SER A 511 11.91 -27.36 18.12
C SER A 511 11.96 -26.04 17.34
N CYS A 512 11.22 -25.97 16.25
CA CYS A 512 11.14 -24.81 15.37
C CYS A 512 9.69 -24.33 15.23
N VAL A 513 9.46 -23.04 15.47
CA VAL A 513 8.16 -22.39 15.20
C VAL A 513 8.35 -21.39 14.06
N VAL A 514 7.57 -21.56 13.00
CA VAL A 514 7.59 -20.66 11.84
C VAL A 514 6.29 -19.88 11.77
N VAL A 515 6.36 -18.56 11.87
CA VAL A 515 5.20 -17.67 11.82
C VAL A 515 5.09 -17.04 10.43
N ILE A 516 3.95 -17.21 9.76
CA ILE A 516 3.64 -16.46 8.53
C ILE A 516 2.70 -15.31 8.87
N THR A 517 3.15 -14.09 8.56
CA THR A 517 2.36 -12.86 8.76
C THR A 517 2.45 -11.92 7.56
N MET A 518 1.65 -10.87 7.59
CA MET A 518 1.58 -9.83 6.57
C MET A 518 2.40 -8.60 6.95
N GLU A 519 2.66 -8.43 8.25
CA GLU A 519 3.30 -7.24 8.77
C GLU A 519 4.71 -7.53 9.30
N GLU A 520 5.67 -6.71 8.88
CA GLU A 520 7.03 -6.71 9.44
C GLU A 520 7.04 -6.49 10.96
N SER A 521 6.11 -5.67 11.48
CA SER A 521 6.02 -5.35 12.90
C SER A 521 5.68 -6.57 13.77
N ILE A 522 4.86 -7.48 13.24
CA ILE A 522 4.48 -8.74 13.90
C ILE A 522 5.62 -9.74 13.75
N ALA A 523 6.20 -9.84 12.54
CA ALA A 523 7.31 -10.76 12.28
C ALA A 523 8.53 -10.48 13.16
N THR A 524 8.89 -9.21 13.33
CA THR A 524 9.99 -8.79 14.22
C THR A 524 9.68 -9.03 15.70
N HIS A 525 8.42 -8.88 16.10
CA HIS A 525 7.97 -9.20 17.47
C HIS A 525 8.01 -10.71 17.77
N CYS A 526 7.76 -11.55 16.76
CA CYS A 526 7.75 -13.00 16.92
C CYS A 526 9.15 -13.65 16.90
N ALA A 527 10.14 -13.00 16.30
CA ALA A 527 11.47 -13.56 16.11
C ALA A 527 12.39 -13.33 17.32
N VAL A 528 13.21 -14.34 17.66
CA VAL A 528 14.18 -14.26 18.79
C VAL A 528 15.42 -13.40 18.44
N THR A 529 15.77 -13.31 17.15
CA THR A 529 16.89 -12.49 16.64
C THR A 529 16.53 -11.89 15.28
N ASP A 530 17.09 -10.71 14.94
CA ASP A 530 16.83 -10.02 13.66
C ASP A 530 17.14 -10.89 12.42
N ASN A 531 18.05 -11.85 12.55
CA ASN A 531 18.43 -12.77 11.47
C ASN A 531 17.36 -13.85 11.19
N ALA A 532 16.41 -14.06 12.09
CA ALA A 532 15.34 -15.06 11.97
C ALA A 532 14.07 -14.51 11.28
N VAL A 533 14.13 -13.30 10.72
CA VAL A 533 13.02 -12.69 9.96
C VAL A 533 13.30 -12.76 8.46
N CYS A 534 12.42 -13.42 7.71
CA CYS A 534 12.49 -13.55 6.26
C CYS A 534 11.41 -12.71 5.58
N HIS A 535 11.83 -11.74 4.75
CA HIS A 535 10.93 -10.90 3.96
C HIS A 535 10.79 -11.45 2.54
N ILE A 536 9.57 -11.84 2.16
CA ILE A 536 9.23 -12.36 0.85
C ILE A 536 8.66 -11.24 -0.01
N LYS A 537 9.47 -10.78 -0.97
CA LYS A 537 9.07 -9.75 -1.94
C LYS A 537 8.27 -10.34 -3.11
N GLY A 538 7.55 -9.48 -3.82
CA GLY A 538 6.97 -9.80 -5.13
C GLY A 538 8.04 -10.32 -6.10
N LEU A 539 7.65 -11.22 -6.99
CA LEU A 539 8.53 -11.71 -8.05
C LEU A 539 8.97 -10.55 -8.93
N ASP A 540 10.24 -10.54 -9.34
CA ASP A 540 10.68 -9.63 -10.39
C ASP A 540 10.01 -9.97 -11.72
N VAL A 541 10.08 -9.05 -12.68
CA VAL A 541 9.36 -9.17 -13.96
C VAL A 541 9.77 -10.42 -14.73
N ASP A 542 11.06 -10.78 -14.74
CA ASP A 542 11.54 -11.91 -15.53
C ASP A 542 11.17 -13.24 -14.83
N ALA A 543 11.31 -13.34 -13.51
CA ALA A 543 10.83 -14.49 -12.73
C ALA A 543 9.30 -14.67 -12.80
N ALA A 544 8.55 -13.57 -12.78
CA ALA A 544 7.10 -13.57 -12.93
C ALA A 544 6.67 -14.04 -14.33
N LEU A 545 7.38 -13.59 -15.38
CA LEU A 545 7.16 -14.03 -16.75
C LEU A 545 7.44 -15.51 -16.93
N ASP A 546 8.50 -16.03 -16.30
CA ASP A 546 8.85 -17.45 -16.41
C ASP A 546 7.84 -18.34 -15.69
N LEU A 547 7.35 -17.91 -14.52
CA LEU A 547 6.23 -18.56 -13.84
C LEU A 547 4.99 -18.60 -14.75
N PHE A 548 4.61 -17.46 -15.32
CA PHE A 548 3.46 -17.34 -16.22
C PHE A 548 3.60 -18.21 -17.48
N ARG A 549 4.79 -18.22 -18.11
CA ARG A 549 5.08 -19.05 -19.28
C ARG A 549 5.02 -20.54 -18.97
N LYS A 550 5.41 -20.99 -17.78
CA LYS A 550 5.32 -22.42 -17.43
C LYS A 550 3.88 -22.90 -17.38
N GLU A 551 2.97 -22.11 -16.81
CA GLU A 551 1.55 -22.47 -16.79
C GLU A 551 0.99 -22.59 -18.22
N LEU A 552 1.36 -21.69 -19.13
CA LEU A 552 1.00 -21.80 -20.54
C LEU A 552 1.62 -23.03 -21.24
N LYS A 553 2.87 -23.38 -20.91
CA LYS A 553 3.55 -24.56 -21.46
C LYS A 553 2.89 -25.88 -21.04
N LYS A 554 2.35 -25.97 -19.82
CA LYS A 554 1.59 -27.15 -19.36
C LYS A 554 0.38 -27.44 -20.27
N ALA A 555 -0.21 -26.40 -20.87
CA ALA A 555 -1.29 -26.53 -21.85
C ALA A 555 -0.81 -26.63 -23.32
N GLY A 556 0.49 -26.86 -23.56
CA GLY A 556 1.03 -27.03 -24.91
C GLY A 556 1.05 -25.76 -25.76
N ILE A 557 1.09 -24.58 -25.13
CA ILE A 557 1.22 -23.27 -25.79
C ILE A 557 2.70 -22.89 -25.84
N TYR A 558 3.30 -22.95 -27.03
CA TYR A 558 4.66 -22.49 -27.31
C TYR A 558 4.58 -21.13 -28.01
N GLY A 559 5.08 -20.08 -27.36
CA GLY A 559 4.69 -18.69 -27.66
C GLY A 559 5.07 -18.16 -29.04
N ASN A 560 4.13 -17.45 -29.68
CA ASN A 560 4.40 -16.49 -30.75
C ASN A 560 5.00 -15.19 -30.16
N SER A 561 5.86 -14.49 -30.92
CA SER A 561 6.56 -13.26 -30.48
C SER A 561 5.63 -12.16 -29.95
N LEU A 562 4.46 -11.95 -30.57
CA LEU A 562 3.52 -10.89 -30.22
C LEU A 562 2.77 -11.14 -28.89
N MET A 563 2.38 -12.39 -28.63
CA MET A 563 1.74 -12.82 -27.38
C MET A 563 2.65 -12.62 -26.17
N VAL A 564 3.93 -12.96 -26.34
CA VAL A 564 4.93 -12.78 -25.29
C VAL A 564 5.07 -11.29 -24.93
N LYS A 565 4.90 -10.39 -25.90
CA LYS A 565 4.93 -8.94 -25.66
C LYS A 565 3.70 -8.46 -24.88
N GLN A 566 2.51 -8.92 -25.22
CA GLN A 566 1.27 -8.58 -24.49
C GLN A 566 1.27 -9.16 -23.07
N ALA A 567 1.63 -10.44 -22.91
CA ALA A 567 1.79 -11.09 -21.62
C ALA A 567 2.85 -10.40 -20.76
N ARG A 568 3.98 -9.98 -21.36
CA ARG A 568 5.01 -9.18 -20.67
C ARG A 568 4.45 -7.87 -20.15
N THR A 569 3.57 -7.21 -20.90
CA THR A 569 2.92 -5.98 -20.46
C THR A 569 2.01 -6.26 -19.26
N LEU A 570 1.08 -7.22 -19.38
CA LEU A 570 0.17 -7.63 -18.30
C LEU A 570 0.89 -8.00 -17.00
N VAL A 571 1.94 -8.83 -17.10
CA VAL A 571 2.72 -9.33 -15.96
C VAL A 571 3.55 -8.23 -15.32
N ALA A 572 4.27 -7.45 -16.13
CA ALA A 572 5.15 -6.40 -15.61
C ALA A 572 4.36 -5.26 -14.98
N SER A 573 3.22 -4.91 -15.57
CA SER A 573 2.54 -3.65 -15.30
C SER A 573 1.35 -3.80 -14.34
N LYS A 574 0.59 -4.90 -14.44
CA LYS A 574 -0.65 -5.10 -13.66
C LYS A 574 -0.55 -6.11 -12.53
N CYS A 575 0.22 -7.19 -12.69
CA CYS A 575 0.22 -8.29 -11.72
C CYS A 575 1.05 -8.00 -10.46
N GLY A 576 1.94 -7.01 -10.50
CA GLY A 576 2.71 -6.56 -9.33
C GLY A 576 3.60 -7.63 -8.69
N GLY A 577 3.97 -8.69 -9.42
CA GLY A 577 4.77 -9.80 -8.91
C GLY A 577 4.04 -10.70 -7.90
N LEU A 578 2.70 -10.64 -7.83
CA LEU A 578 1.89 -11.51 -6.96
C LEU A 578 1.73 -12.89 -7.60
N SER A 579 2.40 -13.90 -7.04
CA SER A 579 2.38 -15.26 -7.58
C SER A 579 0.98 -15.86 -7.68
N LYS A 580 0.09 -15.56 -6.72
CA LYS A 580 -1.30 -16.04 -6.74
C LYS A 580 -2.09 -15.48 -7.93
N VAL A 581 -1.87 -14.21 -8.27
CA VAL A 581 -2.50 -13.57 -9.44
C VAL A 581 -1.93 -14.15 -10.73
N LEU A 582 -0.59 -14.26 -10.82
CA LEU A 582 0.08 -14.83 -12.00
C LEU A 582 -0.36 -16.27 -12.29
N PHE A 583 -0.51 -17.09 -11.24
CA PHE A 583 -0.98 -18.47 -11.37
C PHE A 583 -2.42 -18.53 -11.88
N ALA A 584 -3.33 -17.73 -11.30
CA ALA A 584 -4.73 -17.69 -11.73
C ALA A 584 -4.86 -17.24 -13.19
N LEU A 585 -4.12 -16.21 -13.62
CA LEU A 585 -4.11 -15.74 -15.01
C LEU A 585 -3.50 -16.76 -15.97
N GLY A 586 -2.40 -17.38 -15.57
CA GLY A 586 -1.75 -18.45 -16.35
C GLY A 586 -2.69 -19.64 -16.57
N SER A 587 -3.39 -20.06 -15.51
CA SER A 587 -4.38 -21.14 -15.57
C SER A 587 -5.59 -20.78 -16.43
N TYR A 588 -6.10 -19.55 -16.31
CA TYR A 588 -7.20 -19.05 -17.14
C TYR A 588 -6.85 -19.11 -18.63
N LEU A 589 -5.69 -18.56 -19.01
CA LEU A 589 -5.24 -18.51 -20.40
C LEU A 589 -4.83 -19.89 -20.93
N ALA A 590 -4.31 -20.76 -20.08
CA ALA A 590 -3.98 -22.14 -20.44
C ALA A 590 -5.21 -22.95 -20.89
N ASN A 591 -6.40 -22.60 -20.40
CA ASN A 591 -7.67 -23.24 -20.75
C ASN A 591 -8.35 -22.64 -22.00
N ARG A 592 -7.75 -21.62 -22.64
CA ARG A 592 -8.33 -20.96 -23.81
C ARG A 592 -7.81 -21.56 -25.12
N PRO A 593 -8.66 -21.66 -26.17
CA PRO A 593 -8.24 -22.05 -27.51
C PRO A 593 -7.11 -21.14 -28.05
N LYS A 594 -6.17 -21.74 -28.78
CA LYS A 594 -4.93 -21.08 -29.23
C LYS A 594 -5.19 -19.91 -30.20
N ASP A 595 -6.28 -19.99 -30.96
CA ASP A 595 -6.73 -19.04 -31.97
C ASP A 595 -7.30 -17.75 -31.36
N ILE A 596 -7.98 -17.81 -30.21
CA ILE A 596 -8.55 -16.64 -29.53
C ILE A 596 -7.67 -16.09 -28.41
N LEU A 597 -6.61 -16.80 -28.03
CA LEU A 597 -5.78 -16.50 -26.88
C LEU A 597 -5.24 -15.04 -26.90
N GLU A 598 -4.98 -14.46 -28.07
CA GLU A 598 -4.45 -13.09 -28.18
C GLU A 598 -5.52 -12.06 -27.88
N GLN A 599 -6.73 -12.32 -28.39
CA GLN A 599 -7.88 -11.48 -28.16
C GLN A 599 -8.29 -11.54 -26.69
N GLU A 600 -8.27 -12.73 -26.09
CA GLU A 600 -8.49 -12.94 -24.65
C GLU A 600 -7.45 -12.21 -23.81
N CYS A 601 -6.16 -12.31 -24.16
CA CYS A 601 -5.11 -11.58 -23.43
C CYS A 601 -5.27 -10.06 -23.56
N ARG A 602 -5.70 -9.55 -24.72
CA ARG A 602 -6.01 -8.12 -24.91
C ARG A 602 -7.23 -7.68 -24.11
N HIS A 603 -8.30 -8.48 -24.13
CA HIS A 603 -9.53 -8.22 -23.36
C HIS A 603 -9.24 -8.19 -21.87
N LEU A 604 -8.53 -9.19 -21.36
CA LEU A 604 -8.08 -9.26 -19.97
C LEU A 604 -7.17 -8.08 -19.59
N ASN A 605 -6.29 -7.63 -20.50
CA ASN A 605 -5.46 -6.48 -20.23
C ASN A 605 -6.28 -5.17 -20.17
N ALA A 606 -7.28 -5.01 -21.03
CA ALA A 606 -8.16 -3.84 -21.04
C ALA A 606 -9.11 -3.79 -19.83
N ASN A 607 -9.68 -4.95 -19.45
CA ASN A 607 -10.72 -5.07 -18.41
C ASN A 607 -10.22 -5.77 -17.14
N PHE A 608 -8.92 -5.69 -16.86
CA PHE A 608 -8.20 -6.50 -15.87
C PHE A 608 -8.94 -6.65 -14.53
N MET A 609 -9.21 -5.54 -13.84
CA MET A 609 -9.86 -5.59 -12.53
C MET A 609 -11.32 -6.04 -12.59
N HIS A 610 -12.03 -5.69 -13.66
CA HIS A 610 -13.42 -6.10 -13.85
C HIS A 610 -13.50 -7.62 -13.99
N GLU A 611 -12.69 -8.21 -14.87
CA GLU A 611 -12.63 -9.66 -15.07
C GLU A 611 -12.30 -10.41 -13.78
N LEU A 612 -11.29 -9.94 -13.03
CA LEU A 612 -10.93 -10.56 -11.74
C LEU A 612 -12.07 -10.50 -10.69
N GLU A 613 -12.96 -9.51 -10.80
CA GLU A 613 -14.10 -9.33 -9.89
C GLU A 613 -15.38 -10.03 -10.35
N THR A 614 -15.63 -10.16 -11.65
CA THR A 614 -16.91 -10.70 -12.14
C THR A 614 -16.81 -12.15 -12.60
N ASN A 615 -15.66 -12.58 -13.10
CA ASN A 615 -15.53 -13.89 -13.73
C ASN A 615 -15.37 -15.01 -12.68
N PRO A 616 -16.23 -16.06 -12.70
CA PRO A 616 -16.15 -17.19 -11.76
C PRO A 616 -14.83 -17.96 -11.82
N GLU A 617 -14.12 -17.96 -12.96
CA GLU A 617 -12.83 -18.65 -13.09
C GLU A 617 -11.74 -18.04 -12.18
N PHE A 618 -11.93 -16.81 -11.69
CA PHE A 618 -11.04 -16.13 -10.74
C PHE A 618 -11.49 -16.20 -9.28
N GLU A 619 -12.37 -17.14 -8.92
CA GLU A 619 -12.88 -17.31 -7.54
C GLU A 619 -11.75 -17.44 -6.51
N SER A 620 -10.63 -18.09 -6.88
CA SER A 620 -9.43 -18.21 -6.03
C SER A 620 -8.84 -16.87 -5.57
N LEU A 621 -9.12 -15.76 -6.27
CA LEU A 621 -8.65 -14.40 -5.96
C LEU A 621 -9.64 -13.59 -5.11
N ARG A 622 -10.85 -14.10 -4.83
CA ARG A 622 -11.86 -13.40 -4.02
C ARG A 622 -11.36 -13.03 -2.63
N GLY A 623 -10.68 -13.96 -1.96
CA GLY A 623 -10.07 -13.69 -0.66
C GLY A 623 -9.01 -12.59 -0.71
N LEU A 624 -8.23 -12.51 -1.81
CA LEU A 624 -7.25 -11.44 -2.03
C LEU A 624 -7.96 -10.08 -2.19
N LEU A 625 -8.97 -10.01 -3.05
CA LEU A 625 -9.72 -8.78 -3.33
C LEU A 625 -10.54 -8.30 -2.12
N SER A 626 -11.16 -9.23 -1.39
CA SER A 626 -11.87 -8.98 -0.14
C SER A 626 -10.93 -8.42 0.93
N TRP A 627 -9.73 -9.01 1.06
CA TRP A 627 -8.72 -8.47 1.97
C TRP A 627 -8.28 -7.05 1.57
N ILE A 628 -8.00 -6.79 0.29
CA ILE A 628 -7.62 -5.43 -0.15
C ILE A 628 -8.74 -4.44 0.16
N ARG A 629 -10.00 -4.84 -0.07
CA ARG A 629 -11.18 -4.04 0.27
C ARG A 629 -11.18 -3.74 1.77
N SER A 630 -11.23 -4.77 2.61
CA SER A 630 -11.26 -4.65 4.07
C SER A 630 -10.10 -3.80 4.61
N TYR A 631 -8.88 -4.03 4.11
CA TYR A 631 -7.72 -3.25 4.50
C TYR A 631 -7.86 -1.77 4.15
N LEU A 632 -8.28 -1.43 2.92
CA LEU A 632 -8.47 -0.04 2.51
C LEU A 632 -9.63 0.65 3.24
N HIS A 633 -10.62 -0.10 3.73
CA HIS A 633 -11.69 0.40 4.58
C HIS A 633 -11.19 0.67 6.01
N ALA A 634 -10.49 -0.29 6.64
CA ALA A 634 -9.98 -0.18 8.01
C ALA A 634 -8.75 0.73 8.17
N CYS A 635 -8.11 1.13 7.07
CA CYS A 635 -6.91 1.96 7.05
C CYS A 635 -7.17 3.38 7.60
N PRO A 636 -6.27 3.95 8.43
CA PRO A 636 -6.39 5.33 8.89
C PRO A 636 -6.53 6.32 7.74
N GLY A 637 -7.37 7.35 7.91
CA GLY A 637 -7.69 8.32 6.85
C GLY A 637 -6.46 8.94 6.16
N SER A 638 -5.43 9.32 6.91
CA SER A 638 -4.19 9.88 6.32
C SER A 638 -3.42 8.87 5.47
N LEU A 639 -3.38 7.59 5.87
CA LEU A 639 -2.70 6.54 5.12
C LEU A 639 -3.47 6.19 3.84
N LYS A 640 -4.81 6.21 3.92
CA LYS A 640 -5.71 6.05 2.77
C LYS A 640 -5.49 7.14 1.70
N LEU A 641 -5.36 8.40 2.12
CA LEU A 641 -5.03 9.52 1.22
C LEU A 641 -3.68 9.30 0.50
N CYS A 642 -2.65 8.87 1.23
CA CYS A 642 -1.34 8.59 0.66
C CYS A 642 -1.36 7.47 -0.39
N ILE A 643 -2.16 6.42 -0.17
CA ILE A 643 -2.33 5.30 -1.12
C ILE A 643 -2.99 5.80 -2.42
N LEU A 644 -4.09 6.55 -2.30
CA LEU A 644 -4.78 7.10 -3.46
C LEU A 644 -3.91 8.09 -4.23
N TYR A 645 -3.17 8.95 -3.52
CA TYR A 645 -2.27 9.92 -4.15
C TYR A 645 -1.16 9.23 -4.96
N ALA A 646 -0.73 8.04 -4.55
CA ALA A 646 0.30 7.29 -5.27
C ALA A 646 -0.16 6.81 -6.65
N SER A 647 -1.46 6.71 -6.93
CA SER A 647 -1.97 6.29 -8.25
C SER A 647 -1.76 7.33 -9.36
N ILE A 648 -1.44 8.58 -9.00
CA ILE A 648 -1.06 9.66 -9.94
C ILE A 648 0.15 9.25 -10.79
N PHE A 649 1.04 8.42 -10.25
CA PHE A 649 2.25 8.01 -10.94
C PHE A 649 1.94 6.83 -11.88
N PRO A 650 2.40 6.89 -13.16
CA PRO A 650 2.19 5.81 -14.12
C PRO A 650 3.03 4.59 -13.76
N GLU A 651 2.68 3.45 -14.36
CA GLU A 651 3.17 2.12 -14.00
C GLU A 651 4.69 2.05 -13.95
N ASP A 652 5.41 2.55 -14.94
CA ASP A 652 6.88 2.47 -15.00
C ASP A 652 7.61 3.59 -14.23
N CYS A 653 6.87 4.47 -13.54
CA CYS A 653 7.45 5.63 -12.90
C CYS A 653 8.09 5.29 -11.55
N VAL A 654 9.40 5.10 -11.54
CA VAL A 654 10.16 5.00 -10.29
C VAL A 654 10.30 6.38 -9.65
N THR A 655 9.49 6.59 -8.62
CA THR A 655 9.42 7.85 -7.89
C THR A 655 10.41 7.85 -6.73
N ARG A 656 11.00 9.00 -6.43
CA ARG A 656 11.91 9.12 -5.29
C ARG A 656 11.09 9.27 -4.02
N ARG A 657 11.36 8.48 -2.98
CA ARG A 657 10.70 8.56 -1.66
C ARG A 657 10.49 10.01 -1.16
N ARG A 658 11.56 10.81 -1.15
CA ARG A 658 11.51 12.23 -0.72
C ARG A 658 10.69 13.16 -1.64
N ARG A 659 10.45 12.81 -2.91
CA ARG A 659 9.54 13.56 -3.79
C ARG A 659 8.11 13.34 -3.34
N LEU A 660 7.74 12.08 -3.13
CA LEU A 660 6.39 11.69 -2.69
C LEU A 660 6.05 12.28 -1.31
N VAL A 661 6.93 12.12 -0.33
CA VAL A 661 6.74 12.66 1.04
C VAL A 661 6.50 14.18 1.02
N ARG A 662 7.26 14.94 0.22
CA ARG A 662 7.09 16.40 0.14
C ARG A 662 5.81 16.83 -0.55
N ARG A 663 5.33 16.03 -1.51
CA ARG A 663 4.02 16.24 -2.13
C ARG A 663 2.92 16.02 -1.10
N TRP A 664 2.97 14.93 -0.31
CA TRP A 664 1.99 14.70 0.77
C TRP A 664 1.98 15.82 1.83
N ILE A 665 3.14 16.36 2.18
CA ILE A 665 3.22 17.52 3.09
C ILE A 665 2.59 18.76 2.45
N ALA A 666 2.86 19.02 1.16
CA ALA A 666 2.28 20.15 0.44
C ALA A 666 0.75 20.05 0.29
N GLU A 667 0.20 18.83 0.15
CA GLU A 667 -1.25 18.60 0.16
C GLU A 667 -1.89 18.76 1.54
N GLY A 668 -1.11 18.53 2.62
CA GLY A 668 -1.61 18.58 4.00
C GLY A 668 -1.96 17.22 4.61
N TYR A 669 -1.49 16.10 4.03
CA TYR A 669 -1.80 14.75 4.55
C TYR A 669 -0.99 14.36 5.79
N SER A 670 -0.02 15.20 6.16
CA SER A 670 0.82 14.97 7.33
C SER A 670 0.33 15.78 8.53
N LYS A 671 0.28 15.14 9.69
CA LYS A 671 -0.06 15.77 10.97
C LYS A 671 1.22 16.18 11.71
N GLY A 672 1.27 17.40 12.21
CA GLY A 672 2.40 17.91 12.99
C GLY A 672 2.24 19.38 13.34
N THR A 673 2.89 19.82 14.42
CA THR A 673 2.93 21.23 14.86
C THR A 673 4.01 22.01 14.14
N ASP A 674 5.06 21.34 13.66
CA ASP A 674 6.18 21.92 12.94
C ASP A 674 6.57 21.11 11.69
N SER A 675 7.46 21.67 10.87
CA SER A 675 7.93 21.03 9.63
C SER A 675 8.60 19.67 9.86
N ASN A 676 9.32 19.50 10.97
CA ASN A 676 10.09 18.28 11.21
C ASN A 676 9.18 17.12 11.61
N THR A 677 8.26 17.37 12.53
CA THR A 677 7.21 16.43 12.93
C THR A 677 6.34 16.02 11.74
N MET A 678 6.01 16.96 10.84
CA MET A 678 5.31 16.65 9.58
C MET A 678 6.13 15.74 8.65
N VAL A 679 7.45 15.94 8.53
CA VAL A 679 8.30 15.04 7.74
C VAL A 679 8.36 13.66 8.37
N GLU A 680 8.59 13.58 9.68
CA GLU A 680 8.66 12.32 10.42
C GLU A 680 7.35 11.52 10.34
N TYR A 681 6.21 12.18 10.50
CA TYR A 681 4.90 11.53 10.36
C TYR A 681 4.68 11.00 8.94
N ALA A 682 4.98 11.80 7.90
CA ALA A 682 4.85 11.36 6.52
C ALA A 682 5.83 10.23 6.16
N GLU A 683 7.04 10.22 6.73
CA GLU A 683 8.01 9.13 6.57
C GLU A 683 7.52 7.85 7.27
N LYS A 684 6.90 7.94 8.45
CA LYS A 684 6.24 6.80 9.13
C LYS A 684 5.11 6.21 8.29
N LEU A 685 4.26 7.06 7.70
CA LEU A 685 3.21 6.60 6.77
C LEU A 685 3.82 5.86 5.58
N PHE A 686 4.89 6.40 4.99
CA PHE A 686 5.60 5.73 3.89
C PHE A 686 6.14 4.37 4.32
N ASP A 687 6.79 4.27 5.49
CA ASP A 687 7.35 3.02 5.99
C ASP A 687 6.25 1.98 6.26
N LYS A 688 5.07 2.39 6.75
CA LYS A 688 3.92 1.48 6.85
C LYS A 688 3.48 0.95 5.48
N LEU A 689 3.39 1.80 4.45
CA LEU A 689 3.08 1.35 3.08
C LEU A 689 4.14 0.41 2.49
N ALA A 690 5.41 0.66 2.78
CA ALA A 690 6.50 -0.21 2.36
C ALA A 690 6.48 -1.56 3.09
N SER A 691 6.16 -1.57 4.39
CA SER A 691 6.04 -2.79 5.20
C SER A 691 4.88 -3.69 4.74
N LEU A 692 3.88 -3.12 4.08
CA LEU A 692 2.76 -3.86 3.48
C LEU A 692 3.00 -4.17 2.00
N SER A 693 4.20 -3.85 1.50
CA SER A 693 4.64 -3.87 0.10
C SER A 693 3.62 -3.38 -0.95
N ILE A 694 2.71 -2.49 -0.52
CA ILE A 694 1.88 -1.67 -1.42
C ILE A 694 2.80 -0.76 -2.22
N MET A 695 3.82 -0.19 -1.57
CA MET A 695 4.92 0.52 -2.22
C MET A 695 6.15 -0.38 -2.28
N SER A 696 6.56 -0.77 -3.48
CA SER A 696 7.79 -1.52 -3.68
C SER A 696 8.99 -0.58 -3.50
N ARG A 697 10.00 -1.00 -2.74
CA ARG A 697 11.33 -0.35 -2.75
C ARG A 697 12.09 -0.89 -3.96
N SER A 698 12.09 -0.12 -5.04
CA SER A 698 12.86 -0.46 -6.24
C SER A 698 14.28 0.07 -6.10
N MET A 699 15.25 -0.85 -6.08
CA MET A 699 16.63 -0.55 -6.42
C MET A 699 16.78 -0.79 -7.92
N GLN A 700 16.45 0.19 -8.75
CA GLN A 700 16.70 0.06 -10.17
C GLN A 700 18.20 -0.10 -10.40
N LYS A 701 18.58 -1.10 -11.21
CA LYS A 701 19.95 -1.42 -11.68
C LYS A 701 20.68 -0.26 -12.42
N LYS A 702 20.09 0.95 -12.48
CA LYS A 702 20.61 2.13 -13.19
C LYS A 702 20.57 3.44 -12.37
N VAL A 703 19.95 3.47 -11.18
CA VAL A 703 19.85 4.71 -10.39
C VAL A 703 20.14 4.43 -8.90
N THR A 704 21.25 5.00 -8.44
CA THR A 704 21.82 4.89 -7.08
C THR A 704 20.98 5.55 -5.96
N VAL A 705 19.70 5.81 -6.19
CA VAL A 705 18.77 6.39 -5.23
C VAL A 705 17.64 5.40 -5.04
N SER A 706 17.37 5.01 -3.78
CA SER A 706 16.21 4.21 -3.41
C SER A 706 14.93 4.80 -4.02
N GLY A 707 14.45 4.16 -5.07
CA GLY A 707 13.19 4.48 -5.70
C GLY A 707 12.04 3.78 -4.99
N CYS A 708 10.84 4.28 -5.20
CA CYS A 708 9.61 3.66 -4.77
C CYS A 708 8.59 3.69 -5.90
N GLN A 709 7.82 2.62 -6.01
CA GLN A 709 6.82 2.44 -7.05
C GLN A 709 5.59 1.81 -6.41
N LEU A 710 4.41 2.30 -6.77
CA LEU A 710 3.17 1.65 -6.34
C LEU A 710 3.09 0.29 -7.02
N ASN A 711 2.76 -0.75 -6.26
CA ASN A 711 2.58 -2.08 -6.81
C ASN A 711 1.49 -2.06 -7.89
N GLY A 712 1.78 -2.63 -9.07
CA GLY A 712 0.87 -2.60 -10.22
C GLY A 712 -0.53 -3.10 -9.93
N PHE A 713 -0.66 -4.16 -9.11
CA PHE A 713 -1.96 -4.74 -8.77
C PHE A 713 -2.79 -3.80 -7.89
N PHE A 714 -2.15 -3.14 -6.92
CA PHE A 714 -2.81 -2.13 -6.09
C PHE A 714 -3.19 -0.89 -6.90
N ARG A 715 -2.35 -0.46 -7.85
CA ARG A 715 -2.66 0.66 -8.76
C ARG A 715 -3.91 0.36 -9.57
N GLU A 716 -3.98 -0.83 -10.17
CA GLU A 716 -5.14 -1.26 -10.95
C GLU A 716 -6.39 -1.34 -10.09
N TYR A 717 -6.30 -1.96 -8.91
CA TYR A 717 -7.41 -2.04 -7.95
C TYR A 717 -7.96 -0.67 -7.55
N ILE A 718 -7.10 0.32 -7.34
CA ILE A 718 -7.49 1.68 -6.96
C ILE A 718 -8.11 2.42 -8.14
N THR A 719 -7.51 2.29 -9.31
CA THR A 719 -7.93 3.00 -10.53
C THR A 719 -9.29 2.51 -11.01
N SER A 720 -9.61 1.23 -10.83
CA SER A 720 -10.88 0.62 -11.26
C SER A 720 -12.09 0.98 -10.39
N ARG A 721 -11.92 1.65 -9.24
CA ARG A 721 -13.05 1.94 -8.35
C ARG A 721 -13.97 3.02 -8.93
N PRO A 722 -15.30 2.83 -8.88
CA PRO A 722 -16.25 3.80 -9.41
C PRO A 722 -16.24 5.11 -8.60
N MET A 723 -16.60 6.22 -9.25
CA MET A 723 -16.61 7.56 -8.65
C MET A 723 -17.57 7.68 -7.45
N GLU A 724 -18.63 6.86 -7.39
CA GLU A 724 -19.56 6.81 -6.26
C GLU A 724 -18.94 6.18 -5.00
N GLN A 725 -18.05 5.20 -5.14
CA GLN A 725 -17.23 4.74 -4.01
C GLN A 725 -16.14 5.78 -3.67
N LYS A 726 -15.79 6.67 -4.61
CA LYS A 726 -14.99 7.89 -4.38
C LYS A 726 -15.75 9.04 -3.71
N ILE A 727 -17.02 8.85 -3.35
CA ILE A 727 -17.72 9.79 -2.46
C ILE A 727 -17.03 9.82 -1.08
N PHE A 728 -16.57 8.66 -0.60
CA PHE A 728 -15.79 8.51 0.64
C PHE A 728 -14.28 8.73 0.48
N PHE A 729 -13.78 8.78 -0.76
CA PHE A 729 -12.36 8.96 -1.03
C PHE A 729 -12.11 10.46 -1.29
N PRO A 730 -11.34 11.18 -0.45
CA PRO A 730 -11.14 12.62 -0.60
C PRO A 730 -10.34 13.02 -1.85
N LEU A 731 -9.92 12.05 -2.66
CA LEU A 731 -8.87 12.17 -3.66
C LEU A 731 -9.42 11.72 -5.02
N GLU A 732 -9.97 12.66 -5.77
CA GLU A 732 -10.34 12.46 -7.18
C GLU A 732 -9.06 12.61 -8.02
N VAL A 733 -8.49 11.48 -8.44
CA VAL A 733 -7.32 11.42 -9.33
C VAL A 733 -7.78 11.17 -10.75
N SER A 734 -7.41 12.06 -11.66
CA SER A 734 -7.60 11.91 -13.11
C SER A 734 -6.24 11.81 -13.78
N VAL A 735 -6.04 10.81 -14.63
CA VAL A 735 -4.86 10.67 -15.49
C VAL A 735 -5.30 10.81 -16.93
N LEU A 736 -4.75 11.80 -17.64
CA LEU A 736 -5.00 12.02 -19.07
C LEU A 736 -3.88 11.36 -19.88
N GLU A 737 -4.22 10.30 -20.61
CA GLU A 737 -3.32 9.55 -21.49
C GLU A 737 -4.02 9.25 -22.83
N GLY A 738 -3.36 9.60 -23.95
CA GLY A 738 -3.84 9.30 -25.31
C GLY A 738 -5.25 9.84 -25.61
N GLU A 739 -6.09 9.01 -26.22
CA GLU A 739 -7.45 9.36 -26.65
C GLU A 739 -8.53 9.22 -25.57
N TYR A 740 -8.21 8.89 -24.30
CA TYR A 740 -9.25 8.67 -23.27
C TYR A 740 -10.11 9.92 -23.02
N SER A 741 -11.42 9.71 -22.88
CA SER A 741 -12.37 10.76 -22.47
C SER A 741 -12.48 10.81 -20.95
N LEU A 742 -12.41 12.02 -20.41
CA LEU A 742 -13.09 12.28 -19.14
C LEU A 742 -14.59 12.14 -19.42
N THR A 743 -15.26 11.16 -18.82
CA THR A 743 -16.71 10.98 -18.92
C THR A 743 -17.49 12.09 -18.20
N THR A 744 -16.81 12.92 -17.41
CA THR A 744 -17.39 14.04 -16.67
C THR A 744 -16.53 15.29 -16.86
N GLU A 745 -17.15 16.45 -17.07
CA GLU A 745 -16.49 17.77 -17.25
C GLU A 745 -15.70 18.25 -16.01
N ARG A 746 -15.71 17.49 -14.92
CA ARG A 746 -15.08 17.84 -13.64
C ARG A 746 -13.72 17.19 -13.50
N VAL A 747 -12.67 18.00 -13.42
CA VAL A 747 -11.35 17.54 -13.01
C VAL A 747 -11.36 17.45 -11.49
N GLY A 748 -10.96 16.29 -10.98
CA GLY A 748 -10.79 16.08 -9.55
C GLY A 748 -9.74 16.99 -8.91
N GLN A 749 -9.43 16.77 -7.63
CA GLN A 749 -8.39 17.55 -6.93
C GLN A 749 -6.97 17.28 -7.45
N HIS A 750 -6.73 16.15 -8.10
CA HIS A 750 -5.40 15.81 -8.60
C HIS A 750 -5.45 15.35 -10.05
N LEU A 751 -4.69 16.04 -10.89
CA LEU A 751 -4.57 15.76 -12.32
C LEU A 751 -3.15 15.33 -12.65
N ALA A 752 -3.03 14.23 -13.39
CA ALA A 752 -1.80 13.81 -14.04
C ALA A 752 -1.98 13.85 -15.56
N ILE A 753 -0.99 14.38 -16.26
CA ILE A 753 -0.88 14.32 -17.71
C ILE A 753 0.24 13.33 -18.02
N GLY A 754 -0.09 12.27 -18.76
CA GLY A 754 0.81 11.19 -19.10
C GLY A 754 1.88 11.57 -20.13
N SER A 755 2.33 10.59 -20.91
CA SER A 755 3.45 10.75 -21.84
C SER A 755 3.12 11.55 -23.10
N SER A 756 1.87 11.52 -23.58
CA SER A 756 1.40 12.32 -24.72
C SER A 756 0.03 12.93 -24.43
N TRP A 757 -0.15 14.19 -24.84
CA TRP A 757 -1.44 14.87 -24.91
C TRP A 757 -1.72 15.17 -26.38
N GLU A 758 -2.64 14.40 -26.97
CA GLU A 758 -2.93 14.44 -28.41
C GLU A 758 -4.22 15.21 -28.74
N ARG A 759 -4.94 15.70 -27.72
CA ARG A 759 -6.21 16.41 -27.89
C ARG A 759 -6.05 17.92 -28.03
N ASP A 760 -7.08 18.57 -28.56
CA ASP A 760 -7.09 20.02 -28.76
C ASP A 760 -7.13 20.81 -27.45
N LYS A 761 -6.52 22.00 -27.50
CA LYS A 761 -6.51 23.01 -26.43
C LYS A 761 -7.91 23.30 -25.87
N LEU A 762 -8.94 23.29 -26.72
CA LEU A 762 -10.33 23.57 -26.33
C LEU A 762 -10.87 22.55 -25.32
N VAL A 763 -10.49 21.27 -25.46
CA VAL A 763 -10.91 20.21 -24.52
C VAL A 763 -10.34 20.50 -23.15
N TYR A 764 -9.03 20.80 -23.07
CA TYR A 764 -8.41 21.15 -21.79
C TYR A 764 -9.04 22.42 -21.19
N GLN A 765 -9.40 23.39 -22.03
CA GLN A 765 -10.06 24.62 -21.59
C GLN A 765 -11.51 24.41 -21.13
N SER A 766 -12.20 23.36 -21.59
CA SER A 766 -13.54 23.03 -21.09
C SER A 766 -13.54 22.47 -19.66
N LEU A 767 -12.40 21.96 -19.18
CA LEU A 767 -12.28 21.35 -17.87
C LEU A 767 -12.50 22.34 -16.72
N ASP A 768 -13.30 21.93 -15.72
CA ASP A 768 -13.38 22.66 -14.45
C ASP A 768 -12.16 22.38 -13.58
N LEU A 769 -11.26 23.36 -13.51
CA LEU A 769 -9.99 23.30 -12.77
C LEU A 769 -10.04 24.07 -11.44
N SER A 770 -11.22 24.57 -11.05
CA SER A 770 -11.38 25.44 -9.87
C SER A 770 -10.94 24.77 -8.57
N ARG A 771 -11.07 23.44 -8.50
CA ARG A 771 -10.75 22.60 -7.33
C ARG A 771 -9.40 21.89 -7.41
N LEU A 772 -8.63 22.15 -8.47
CA LEU A 772 -7.38 21.42 -8.72
C LEU A 772 -6.29 21.82 -7.72
N ARG A 773 -5.83 20.85 -6.91
CA ARG A 773 -4.78 21.00 -5.88
C ARG A 773 -3.42 20.45 -6.33
N SER A 774 -3.39 19.43 -7.19
CA SER A 774 -2.15 18.89 -7.77
C SER A 774 -2.21 18.78 -9.28
N LEU A 775 -1.14 19.21 -9.95
CA LEU A 775 -0.88 18.94 -11.36
C LEU A 775 0.48 18.26 -11.52
N THR A 776 0.52 17.12 -12.19
CA THR A 776 1.77 16.43 -12.57
C THR A 776 1.81 16.21 -14.07
N VAL A 777 2.95 16.50 -14.70
CA VAL A 777 3.15 16.28 -16.15
C VAL A 777 4.36 15.38 -16.36
N PHE A 778 4.16 14.23 -17.00
CA PHE A 778 5.24 13.27 -17.29
C PHE A 778 5.80 13.39 -18.71
N GLY A 779 5.04 13.97 -19.65
CA GLY A 779 5.38 14.11 -21.06
C GLY A 779 5.68 15.55 -21.51
N GLU A 780 5.16 15.89 -22.68
CA GLU A 780 5.32 17.22 -23.29
C GLU A 780 4.53 18.28 -22.53
N TRP A 781 5.18 19.39 -22.20
CA TRP A 781 4.53 20.55 -21.60
C TRP A 781 3.86 21.40 -22.67
N GLN A 782 2.63 21.82 -22.39
CA GLN A 782 1.91 22.81 -23.18
C GLN A 782 1.61 24.02 -22.31
N SER A 783 1.94 25.23 -22.77
CA SER A 783 1.76 26.47 -21.99
C SER A 783 0.31 26.72 -21.55
N PHE A 784 -0.67 26.22 -22.32
CA PHE A 784 -2.09 26.35 -21.99
C PHE A 784 -2.55 25.45 -20.84
N PHE A 785 -1.69 24.53 -20.35
CA PHE A 785 -1.97 23.79 -19.13
C PHE A 785 -2.04 24.71 -17.90
N ILE A 786 -1.40 25.89 -17.95
CA ILE A 786 -1.59 26.89 -16.89
C ILE A 786 -2.85 27.70 -17.19
N SER A 787 -3.73 27.78 -16.20
CA SER A 787 -4.94 28.60 -16.26
C SER A 787 -5.12 29.37 -14.96
N GLY A 788 -5.61 30.62 -15.04
CA GLY A 788 -6.01 31.40 -13.87
C GLY A 788 -7.21 30.80 -13.10
N ARG A 789 -7.83 29.73 -13.61
CA ARG A 789 -8.84 28.93 -12.90
C ARG A 789 -8.25 28.02 -11.83
N MET A 790 -6.96 27.69 -11.90
CA MET A 790 -6.25 26.83 -10.94
C MET A 790 -5.87 27.58 -9.64
N ARG A 791 -6.86 28.19 -8.99
CA ARG A 791 -6.63 29.12 -7.87
C ARG A 791 -6.14 28.45 -6.58
N VAL A 792 -6.39 27.13 -6.45
CA VAL A 792 -6.15 26.34 -5.24
C VAL A 792 -4.99 25.36 -5.39
N LEU A 793 -4.21 25.49 -6.47
CA LEU A 793 -3.11 24.57 -6.79
C LEU A 793 -1.98 24.67 -5.76
N ARG A 794 -1.68 23.54 -5.10
CA ARG A 794 -0.63 23.38 -4.08
C ARG A 794 0.61 22.68 -4.61
N VAL A 795 0.44 21.72 -5.52
CA VAL A 795 1.53 20.90 -6.07
C VAL A 795 1.59 21.04 -7.59
N LEU A 796 2.73 21.51 -8.09
CA LEU A 796 3.05 21.52 -9.52
C LEU A 796 4.35 20.75 -9.74
N ASP A 797 4.24 19.61 -10.40
CA ASP A 797 5.35 18.68 -10.57
C ASP A 797 5.63 18.43 -12.06
N LEU A 798 6.66 19.11 -12.56
CA LEU A 798 7.12 19.08 -13.94
C LEU A 798 8.45 18.32 -14.06
N GLU A 799 8.75 17.39 -13.15
CA GLU A 799 9.99 16.61 -13.24
C GLU A 799 10.04 15.80 -14.55
N ASN A 800 11.09 16.04 -15.35
CA ASN A 800 11.30 15.50 -16.70
C ASN A 800 10.33 16.03 -17.78
N ALA A 801 9.46 17.00 -17.48
CA ALA A 801 8.59 17.58 -18.50
C ALA A 801 9.43 18.28 -19.59
N GLN A 802 9.06 18.05 -20.84
CA GLN A 802 9.74 18.63 -22.01
C GLN A 802 9.18 20.02 -22.31
N ASP A 803 9.94 20.87 -22.98
CA ASP A 803 9.46 22.16 -23.51
C ASP A 803 8.98 23.23 -22.51
N VAL A 804 9.17 23.05 -21.21
CA VAL A 804 8.94 24.11 -20.21
C VAL A 804 9.94 25.26 -20.39
N THR A 805 9.44 26.48 -20.63
CA THR A 805 10.25 27.68 -20.89
C THR A 805 10.25 28.66 -19.71
N ASN A 806 11.07 29.71 -19.82
CA ASN A 806 11.09 30.82 -18.87
C ASN A 806 9.79 31.65 -18.85
N ASP A 807 9.08 31.75 -19.98
CA ASP A 807 7.82 32.49 -20.07
C ASP A 807 6.68 31.74 -19.36
N ASP A 808 6.67 30.41 -19.43
CA ASP A 808 5.78 29.58 -18.62
C ASP A 808 5.99 29.83 -17.13
N LEU A 809 7.26 29.94 -16.70
CA LEU A 809 7.61 30.16 -15.31
C LEU A 809 7.16 31.53 -14.79
N GLU A 810 7.16 32.54 -15.67
CA GLU A 810 6.60 33.86 -15.38
C GLU A 810 5.08 33.80 -15.16
N GLN A 811 4.37 33.00 -15.97
CA GLN A 811 2.93 32.77 -15.80
C GLN A 811 2.62 31.99 -14.53
N ILE A 812 3.40 30.96 -14.20
CA ILE A 812 3.28 30.20 -12.94
C ILE A 812 3.37 31.15 -11.74
N GLY A 813 4.38 32.02 -11.72
CA GLY A 813 4.58 32.98 -10.63
C GLY A 813 3.44 33.98 -10.46
N LYS A 814 2.75 34.35 -11.55
CA LYS A 814 1.64 35.31 -11.55
C LYS A 814 0.30 34.68 -11.15
N LEU A 815 0.02 33.48 -11.65
CA LEU A 815 -1.31 32.88 -11.56
C LEU A 815 -1.47 31.92 -10.37
N LEU A 816 -0.41 31.20 -9.99
CA LEU A 816 -0.50 30.05 -9.07
C LEU A 816 -0.02 30.39 -7.65
N LEU A 817 -0.60 31.43 -7.05
CA LEU A 817 -0.10 32.05 -5.81
C LEU A 817 -0.10 31.15 -4.56
N ARG A 818 -0.86 30.05 -4.57
CA ARG A 818 -1.00 29.11 -3.44
C ARG A 818 -0.04 27.91 -3.49
N LEU A 819 0.86 27.91 -4.46
CA LEU A 819 1.76 26.79 -4.68
C LEU A 819 2.68 26.56 -3.46
N LYS A 820 2.70 25.33 -2.95
CA LYS A 820 3.55 24.85 -1.84
C LYS A 820 4.72 24.00 -2.34
N PHE A 821 4.54 23.30 -3.47
CA PHE A 821 5.56 22.45 -4.07
C PHE A 821 5.71 22.76 -5.56
N LEU A 822 6.94 23.09 -5.98
CA LEU A 822 7.32 23.25 -7.38
C LEU A 822 8.53 22.40 -7.72
N SER A 823 8.38 21.51 -8.69
CA SER A 823 9.49 20.73 -9.25
C SER A 823 9.66 21.05 -10.73
N LEU A 824 10.82 21.60 -11.08
CA LEU A 824 11.29 21.92 -12.43
C LEU A 824 12.47 21.03 -12.81
N ARG A 825 12.64 19.90 -12.11
CA ARG A 825 13.84 19.09 -12.22
C ARG A 825 13.97 18.54 -13.64
N ARG A 826 15.17 18.67 -14.21
CA ARG A 826 15.51 18.25 -15.59
C ARG A 826 14.78 19.03 -16.71
N CYS A 827 14.09 20.14 -16.39
CA CYS A 827 13.61 21.09 -17.41
C CYS A 827 14.78 21.94 -17.93
N LYS A 828 15.39 21.50 -19.05
CA LYS A 828 16.66 22.07 -19.56
C LYS A 828 16.53 23.49 -20.14
N LYS A 829 15.34 23.87 -20.61
CA LYS A 829 15.05 25.17 -21.25
C LYS A 829 14.77 26.31 -20.25
N ILE A 830 14.96 26.08 -18.95
CA ILE A 830 14.83 27.09 -17.89
C ILE A 830 16.22 27.59 -17.49
N TYR A 831 16.50 28.87 -17.71
CA TYR A 831 17.82 29.50 -17.54
C TYR A 831 17.91 30.43 -16.32
N SER A 832 16.79 30.95 -15.86
CA SER A 832 16.69 31.84 -14.70
C SER A 832 15.37 31.65 -13.97
N LEU A 833 15.30 32.05 -12.70
CA LEU A 833 14.03 32.14 -11.97
C LEU A 833 13.54 33.59 -12.00
N PRO A 834 12.30 33.85 -12.43
CA PRO A 834 11.77 35.20 -12.48
C PRO A 834 11.42 35.74 -11.08
N ASP A 835 11.36 37.06 -10.95
CA ASP A 835 10.93 37.73 -9.71
C ASP A 835 9.47 37.44 -9.36
N SER A 836 8.62 37.17 -10.36
CA SER A 836 7.23 36.75 -10.19
C SER A 836 7.11 35.48 -9.33
N LEU A 837 8.02 34.52 -9.50
CA LEU A 837 8.08 33.29 -8.70
C LEU A 837 8.35 33.56 -7.21
N CYS A 838 8.97 34.69 -6.89
CA CYS A 838 9.17 35.12 -5.50
C CYS A 838 7.90 35.73 -4.87
N GLY A 839 6.82 35.85 -5.65
CA GLY A 839 5.46 36.13 -5.17
C GLY A 839 4.77 34.91 -4.53
N LEU A 840 5.29 33.70 -4.76
CA LEU A 840 4.70 32.44 -4.25
C LEU A 840 4.98 32.22 -2.75
N ARG A 841 4.44 33.07 -1.88
CA ARG A 841 4.79 33.11 -0.44
C ARG A 841 4.53 31.81 0.34
N GLN A 842 3.70 30.91 -0.20
CA GLN A 842 3.41 29.59 0.38
C GLN A 842 4.40 28.50 -0.02
N LEU A 843 5.32 28.79 -0.94
CA LEU A 843 6.22 27.79 -1.48
C LEU A 843 7.13 27.23 -0.36
N GLN A 844 7.03 25.92 -0.13
CA GLN A 844 7.81 25.16 0.85
C GLN A 844 8.95 24.39 0.18
N THR A 845 8.72 23.87 -1.03
CA THR A 845 9.72 23.12 -1.80
C THR A 845 9.88 23.69 -3.21
N LEU A 846 11.14 23.96 -3.58
CA LEU A 846 11.57 24.30 -4.93
C LEU A 846 12.66 23.33 -5.39
N ASP A 847 12.39 22.51 -6.42
CA ASP A 847 13.37 21.59 -7.03
C ASP A 847 13.76 22.03 -8.44
N ILE A 848 14.95 22.63 -8.57
CA ILE A 848 15.50 23.16 -9.83
C ILE A 848 16.73 22.36 -10.28
N ARG A 849 16.92 21.13 -9.78
CA ARG A 849 18.10 20.33 -10.13
C ARG A 849 18.13 19.96 -11.61
N HIS A 850 19.31 19.92 -12.19
CA HIS A 850 19.52 19.62 -13.62
C HIS A 850 18.72 20.56 -14.57
N THR A 851 18.42 21.78 -14.13
CA THR A 851 18.00 22.90 -15.01
C THR A 851 19.22 23.68 -15.46
N SER A 852 19.04 24.71 -16.30
CA SER A 852 20.12 25.62 -16.72
C SER A 852 20.20 26.88 -15.84
N VAL A 853 19.59 26.88 -14.65
CA VAL A 853 19.58 28.02 -13.72
C VAL A 853 20.96 28.19 -13.09
N VAL A 854 21.55 29.38 -13.25
CA VAL A 854 22.91 29.69 -12.76
C VAL A 854 22.89 30.48 -11.43
N LYS A 855 21.89 31.33 -11.21
CA LYS A 855 21.81 32.23 -10.04
C LYS A 855 20.40 32.29 -9.48
N LEU A 856 20.27 32.29 -8.15
CA LEU A 856 19.00 32.58 -7.47
C LEU A 856 18.72 34.09 -7.47
N PRO A 857 17.49 34.54 -7.74
CA PRO A 857 17.16 35.96 -7.72
C PRO A 857 17.23 36.51 -6.28
N PRO A 858 17.63 37.78 -6.05
CA PRO A 858 17.68 38.37 -4.70
C PRO A 858 16.32 38.35 -4.00
N SER A 859 15.24 38.42 -4.77
CA SER A 859 13.85 38.37 -4.30
C SER A 859 13.46 37.03 -3.67
N ILE A 860 14.24 35.96 -3.82
CA ILE A 860 13.97 34.63 -3.24
C ILE A 860 13.79 34.68 -1.71
N MET A 861 14.43 35.65 -1.03
CA MET A 861 14.30 35.86 0.41
C MET A 861 12.89 36.27 0.87
N LYS A 862 12.01 36.65 -0.07
CA LYS A 862 10.59 36.90 0.22
C LYS A 862 9.82 35.62 0.55
N LEU A 863 10.32 34.45 0.13
CA LEU A 863 9.70 33.15 0.35
C LEU A 863 9.99 32.61 1.75
N ARG A 864 9.40 33.23 2.78
CA ARG A 864 9.69 32.93 4.19
C ARG A 864 9.31 31.51 4.63
N LYS A 865 8.36 30.86 3.94
CA LYS A 865 7.94 29.47 4.23
C LYS A 865 8.78 28.41 3.51
N LEU A 866 9.76 28.82 2.70
CA LEU A 866 10.57 27.90 1.90
C LEU A 866 11.53 27.12 2.80
N GLN A 867 11.40 25.79 2.76
CA GLN A 867 12.18 24.86 3.58
C GLN A 867 13.20 24.08 2.74
N TYR A 868 12.91 23.86 1.46
CA TYR A 868 13.72 23.01 0.59
C TYR A 868 14.04 23.71 -0.72
N ILE A 869 15.26 24.21 -0.87
CA ILE A 869 15.81 24.65 -2.16
C ILE A 869 16.70 23.53 -2.66
N ARG A 870 16.26 22.76 -3.66
CA ARG A 870 17.10 21.77 -4.32
C ARG A 870 17.66 22.37 -5.60
N ALA A 871 18.90 22.80 -5.51
CA ALA A 871 19.66 23.36 -6.61
C ALA A 871 20.87 22.48 -6.99
N GLY A 872 21.41 22.71 -8.18
CA GLY A 872 22.63 22.09 -8.68
C GLY A 872 22.45 21.27 -9.94
N THR A 873 23.45 21.34 -10.81
CA THR A 873 23.56 20.59 -12.06
C THR A 873 24.65 19.53 -11.92
N THR A 874 24.37 18.27 -12.25
CA THR A 874 25.42 17.26 -12.43
C THR A 874 25.86 17.20 -13.89
N LEU A 875 25.98 18.35 -14.58
CA LEU A 875 26.35 18.42 -16.01
C LEU A 875 27.62 17.56 -16.20
N LEU A 876 27.57 16.39 -16.85
CA LEU A 876 27.32 16.16 -18.28
C LEU A 876 28.08 17.16 -19.13
N LYS A 877 29.17 16.65 -19.71
CA LYS A 877 30.15 17.31 -20.58
C LYS A 877 29.60 17.77 -21.94
N ASP A 878 28.29 17.72 -22.16
CA ASP A 878 27.74 17.93 -23.49
C ASP A 878 27.15 19.32 -23.70
N LYS A 879 27.83 20.00 -24.63
CA LYS A 879 27.39 21.16 -25.44
C LYS A 879 27.28 22.50 -24.71
N VAL A 880 28.29 23.32 -24.99
CA VAL A 880 28.27 24.78 -24.96
C VAL A 880 26.93 25.31 -25.50
N PRO A 881 26.26 26.27 -24.83
CA PRO A 881 25.03 26.84 -25.36
C PRO A 881 25.31 27.54 -26.71
N PRO A 882 24.37 27.52 -27.67
CA PRO A 882 24.58 28.09 -28.99
C PRO A 882 24.95 29.57 -28.90
N THR A 883 25.88 29.97 -29.77
CA THR A 883 26.57 31.28 -29.85
C THR A 883 25.65 32.51 -29.87
N ARG A 884 24.35 32.35 -30.19
CA ARG A 884 23.33 33.42 -30.17
C ARG A 884 22.90 33.88 -28.76
N LEU A 885 23.20 33.13 -27.70
CA LEU A 885 22.89 33.48 -26.30
C LEU A 885 23.95 34.38 -25.61
N ARG A 886 25.15 34.50 -26.18
CA ARG A 886 26.21 35.37 -25.65
C ARG A 886 25.86 36.86 -25.74
N SER A 887 25.03 37.27 -26.71
CA SER A 887 24.62 38.66 -26.87
C SER A 887 23.54 39.09 -25.88
N ARG A 888 22.51 38.27 -25.63
CA ARG A 888 21.44 38.57 -24.65
C ARG A 888 21.90 38.48 -23.18
N LEU A 889 22.81 37.56 -22.86
CA LEU A 889 23.42 37.49 -21.52
C LEU A 889 24.35 38.66 -21.24
N ARG A 890 24.98 39.27 -22.26
CA ARG A 890 25.76 40.52 -22.09
C ARG A 890 24.87 41.71 -21.73
N THR A 891 23.64 41.79 -22.24
CA THR A 891 22.73 42.91 -21.96
C THR A 891 22.16 42.88 -20.54
N PHE A 892 22.01 41.70 -19.93
CA PHE A 892 21.61 41.56 -18.52
C PHE A 892 22.80 41.57 -17.53
N ALA A 893 24.02 41.23 -18.00
CA ALA A 893 25.22 41.22 -17.17
C ALA A 893 25.90 42.60 -17.04
N SER A 894 25.60 43.57 -17.90
CA SER A 894 26.28 44.88 -17.92
C SER A 894 25.93 45.80 -16.74
N SER A 895 24.82 45.58 -16.02
CA SER A 895 24.44 46.45 -14.90
C SER A 895 25.01 46.03 -13.54
N CYS A 896 25.63 44.83 -13.43
CA CYS A 896 26.08 44.29 -12.14
C CYS A 896 27.47 43.62 -12.14
N PHE A 897 28.25 43.62 -13.23
CA PHE A 897 29.55 42.93 -13.29
C PHE A 897 30.73 43.86 -13.62
N ARG A 898 31.72 43.91 -12.73
CA ARG A 898 33.13 44.09 -13.13
C ARG A 898 33.63 42.75 -13.70
N PRO A 899 34.28 42.73 -14.87
CA PRO A 899 34.68 41.48 -15.51
C PRO A 899 35.91 40.90 -14.80
N THR A 900 35.74 39.79 -14.10
CA THR A 900 36.86 38.89 -13.76
C THR A 900 36.78 37.65 -14.64
N ASN A 901 37.65 37.60 -15.64
CA ASN A 901 37.89 36.43 -16.48
C ASN A 901 38.42 35.26 -15.63
N SER A 902 37.56 34.30 -15.26
CA SER A 902 37.97 32.93 -14.90
C SER A 902 36.75 32.03 -14.63
N PHE A 903 35.86 31.85 -15.62
CA PHE A 903 34.97 30.69 -15.60
C PHE A 903 35.78 29.47 -16.05
N SER A 904 36.46 28.80 -15.11
CA SER A 904 36.99 27.46 -15.35
C SER A 904 35.83 26.48 -15.45
N GLY A 905 35.90 25.51 -16.37
CA GLY A 905 34.84 24.53 -16.66
C GLY A 905 34.55 23.50 -15.56
N SER A 906 34.72 23.86 -14.29
CA SER A 906 34.62 23.02 -13.09
C SER A 906 33.50 23.43 -12.12
N ASP A 907 32.84 24.55 -12.35
CA ASP A 907 31.97 25.20 -11.35
C ASP A 907 30.54 24.62 -11.37
N VAL A 908 30.33 23.56 -10.58
CA VAL A 908 29.05 22.86 -10.41
C VAL A 908 28.20 23.52 -9.33
N GLY A 909 27.04 24.10 -9.62
CA GLY A 909 26.15 24.62 -8.56
C GLY A 909 25.50 25.96 -8.92
N VAL A 910 24.55 26.40 -8.09
CA VAL A 910 23.81 27.65 -8.30
C VAL A 910 24.38 28.74 -7.38
N MET A 911 24.64 29.92 -7.92
CA MET A 911 25.06 31.08 -7.13
C MET A 911 23.91 31.60 -6.27
N VAL A 912 24.19 31.84 -5.00
CA VAL A 912 23.24 32.40 -4.04
C VAL A 912 23.48 33.90 -3.89
N THR A 913 22.43 34.64 -3.54
CA THR A 913 22.47 36.09 -3.32
C THR A 913 22.62 36.42 -1.83
N ARG A 914 23.20 37.58 -1.54
CA ARG A 914 23.31 38.13 -0.19
C ARG A 914 21.91 38.26 0.45
N GLY A 915 21.83 37.98 1.74
CA GLY A 915 20.62 37.97 2.55
C GLY A 915 19.94 36.60 2.65
N ILE A 916 20.51 35.52 2.08
CA ILE A 916 19.95 34.17 2.20
C ILE A 916 19.85 33.72 3.66
N GLY A 917 20.72 34.24 4.54
CA GLY A 917 20.73 33.94 5.98
C GLY A 917 19.45 34.35 6.71
N LYS A 918 18.61 35.19 6.10
CA LYS A 918 17.27 35.54 6.63
C LYS A 918 16.26 34.39 6.51
N MET A 919 16.53 33.37 5.70
CA MET A 919 15.65 32.23 5.46
C MET A 919 15.89 31.11 6.48
N THR A 920 15.71 31.41 7.76
CA THR A 920 16.07 30.52 8.88
C THR A 920 15.27 29.21 8.94
N ALA A 921 14.14 29.11 8.23
CA ALA A 921 13.34 27.90 8.08
C ALA A 921 13.91 26.88 7.06
N LEU A 922 15.03 27.17 6.40
CA LEU A 922 15.62 26.28 5.40
C LEU A 922 16.22 25.02 6.04
N HIS A 923 15.72 23.86 5.60
CA HIS A 923 16.21 22.53 5.98
C HIS A 923 17.12 21.91 4.92
N THR A 924 16.94 22.26 3.64
CA THR A 924 17.82 21.80 2.56
C THR A 924 18.20 22.95 1.66
N LEU A 925 19.50 23.13 1.50
CA LEU A 925 20.09 23.91 0.44
C LEU A 925 20.88 22.95 -0.46
N GLY A 926 20.52 22.94 -1.75
CA GLY A 926 21.19 22.13 -2.78
C GLY A 926 22.63 22.57 -3.01
N VAL A 927 23.24 22.14 -4.12
CA VAL A 927 24.65 22.50 -4.40
C VAL A 927 24.73 23.98 -4.78
N VAL A 928 25.34 24.77 -3.90
CA VAL A 928 25.56 26.21 -4.09
C VAL A 928 27.01 26.49 -4.43
N ASN A 929 27.24 27.40 -5.38
CA ASN A 929 28.59 27.81 -5.78
C ASN A 929 29.03 29.05 -5.00
N ILE A 930 30.16 28.95 -4.29
CA ILE A 930 30.79 30.04 -3.53
C ILE A 930 32.16 30.46 -4.09
N SER A 931 32.46 30.19 -5.36
CA SER A 931 33.76 30.54 -5.96
C SER A 931 33.99 32.05 -6.08
N ALA A 932 32.94 32.87 -6.13
CA ALA A 932 33.00 34.33 -6.25
C ALA A 932 32.10 35.02 -5.20
N GLY A 933 32.61 36.07 -4.54
CA GLY A 933 31.83 36.89 -3.58
C GLY A 933 31.44 36.16 -2.29
N TRP A 934 32.29 35.27 -1.79
CA TRP A 934 31.95 34.31 -0.72
C TRP A 934 31.83 34.90 0.69
N GLY A 935 32.50 35.99 1.04
CA GLY A 935 32.52 36.49 2.42
C GLY A 935 31.12 36.77 2.99
N ASP A 936 30.33 37.60 2.30
CA ASP A 936 28.93 37.85 2.69
C ASP A 936 28.06 36.58 2.67
N ILE A 937 28.27 35.69 1.70
CA ILE A 937 27.48 34.47 1.51
C ILE A 937 27.77 33.45 2.62
N LEU A 938 29.03 33.30 3.04
CA LEU A 938 29.42 32.40 4.12
C LEU A 938 28.90 32.91 5.47
N GLY A 939 28.93 34.24 5.69
CA GLY A 939 28.26 34.88 6.81
C GLY A 939 26.76 34.58 6.87
N ASP A 940 26.08 34.62 5.71
CA ASP A 940 24.67 34.25 5.61
C ASP A 940 24.42 32.75 5.85
N LEU A 941 25.24 31.86 5.28
CA LEU A 941 25.12 30.41 5.45
C LEU A 941 25.26 30.00 6.93
N LYS A 942 26.13 30.69 7.67
CA LYS A 942 26.33 30.50 9.11
C LYS A 942 25.05 30.73 9.93
N ASN A 943 24.13 31.58 9.44
CA ASN A 943 22.86 31.86 10.11
C ASN A 943 21.78 30.80 9.87
N LEU A 944 21.97 29.91 8.89
CA LEU A 944 20.99 28.87 8.51
C LEU A 944 21.13 27.61 9.39
N THR A 945 20.91 27.73 10.69
CA THR A 945 21.20 26.68 11.67
C THR A 945 20.30 25.44 11.58
N GLN A 946 19.11 25.56 10.96
CA GLN A 946 18.15 24.45 10.75
C GLN A 946 18.49 23.56 9.54
N LEU A 947 19.61 23.81 8.84
CA LEU A 947 20.01 23.00 7.70
C LEU A 947 20.34 21.56 8.13
N ARG A 948 19.63 20.61 7.50
CA ARG A 948 19.90 19.17 7.57
C ARG A 948 20.67 18.67 6.36
N LYS A 949 20.57 19.38 5.24
CA LYS A 949 21.31 19.07 4.02
C LYS A 949 21.88 20.31 3.37
N LEU A 950 23.18 20.26 3.09
CA LEU A 950 23.91 21.32 2.42
C LEU A 950 24.80 20.72 1.33
N GLY A 951 24.77 21.30 0.14
CA GLY A 951 25.76 21.05 -0.91
C GLY A 951 26.51 22.33 -1.22
N VAL A 952 27.83 22.30 -1.30
CA VAL A 952 28.64 23.47 -1.65
C VAL A 952 29.67 23.10 -2.69
N SER A 953 29.97 24.03 -3.57
CA SER A 953 31.03 23.96 -4.56
C SER A 953 31.82 25.25 -4.63
N GLY A 954 32.97 25.20 -5.30
CA GLY A 954 33.86 26.35 -5.39
C GLY A 954 34.65 26.58 -4.10
N ILE A 955 34.85 25.54 -3.28
CA ILE A 955 35.76 25.61 -2.13
C ILE A 955 37.20 25.65 -2.66
N LYS A 956 37.93 26.71 -2.32
CA LYS A 956 39.32 26.98 -2.70
C LYS A 956 40.14 27.28 -1.45
N GLN A 957 41.47 27.28 -1.58
CA GLN A 957 42.38 27.57 -0.46
C GLN A 957 42.08 28.90 0.26
N ASN A 958 41.55 29.92 -0.44
CA ASN A 958 41.26 31.23 0.14
C ASN A 958 39.94 31.31 0.94
N ASN A 959 38.98 30.40 0.73
CA ASN A 959 37.66 30.45 1.38
C ASN A 959 37.38 29.27 2.32
N ILE A 960 38.24 28.24 2.31
CA ILE A 960 38.05 27.00 3.08
C ILE A 960 37.98 27.22 4.60
N LEU A 961 38.73 28.18 5.15
CA LEU A 961 38.75 28.48 6.58
C LEU A 961 37.44 29.12 7.03
N GLU A 962 36.95 30.12 6.30
CA GLU A 962 35.66 30.75 6.62
C GLU A 962 34.50 29.77 6.41
N PHE A 963 34.57 28.93 5.36
CA PHE A 963 33.58 27.87 5.17
C PHE A 963 33.58 26.87 6.33
N SER A 964 34.77 26.47 6.81
CA SER A 964 34.92 25.59 7.99
C SER A 964 34.28 26.21 9.24
N SER A 965 34.46 27.51 9.45
CA SER A 965 33.82 28.25 10.55
C SER A 965 32.30 28.32 10.39
N ALA A 966 31.80 28.53 9.17
CA ALA A 966 30.37 28.57 8.89
C ALA A 966 29.71 27.22 9.19
N ILE A 967 30.25 26.10 8.67
CA ILE A 967 29.66 24.77 8.85
C ILE A 967 29.72 24.24 10.29
N SER A 968 30.68 24.73 11.09
CA SER A 968 30.82 24.30 12.49
C SER A 968 29.62 24.66 13.37
N ARG A 969 28.74 25.58 12.92
CA ARG A 969 27.51 25.96 13.64
C ARG A 969 26.26 25.18 13.21
N HIS A 970 26.37 24.28 12.23
CA HIS A 970 25.25 23.49 11.71
C HIS A 970 25.10 22.15 12.45
N ALA A 971 24.73 22.22 13.74
CA ALA A 971 24.60 21.03 14.59
C ALA A 971 23.57 19.99 14.09
N HIS A 972 22.57 20.42 13.31
CA HIS A 972 21.52 19.55 12.76
C HIS A 972 21.86 18.96 11.38
N LEU A 973 23.06 19.19 10.84
CA LEU A 973 23.42 18.76 9.49
C LEU A 973 23.58 17.23 9.41
N GLU A 974 22.77 16.59 8.58
CA GLU A 974 22.76 15.14 8.36
C GLU A 974 23.40 14.74 7.03
N SER A 975 23.43 15.64 6.05
CA SER A 975 24.02 15.38 4.74
C SER A 975 24.82 16.59 4.23
N LEU A 976 26.11 16.38 3.97
CA LEU A 976 27.00 17.38 3.42
C LEU A 976 27.59 16.88 2.10
N SER A 977 27.62 17.75 1.10
CA SER A 977 28.33 17.52 -0.16
C SER A 977 29.26 18.69 -0.43
N VAL A 978 30.55 18.43 -0.61
CA VAL A 978 31.57 19.45 -0.82
C VAL A 978 32.28 19.17 -2.14
N HIS A 979 32.37 20.19 -3.00
CA HIS A 979 33.15 20.16 -4.23
C HIS A 979 34.22 21.26 -4.16
N GLY A 980 35.49 20.90 -4.20
CA GLY A 980 36.55 21.88 -4.11
C GLY A 980 37.94 21.29 -3.99
N GLU A 981 38.90 22.15 -3.66
CA GLU A 981 40.31 21.81 -3.67
C GLU A 981 40.72 20.88 -2.52
N LYS A 982 40.19 21.11 -1.31
CA LYS A 982 40.52 20.37 -0.08
C LYS A 982 39.30 20.14 0.81
N MET A 983 39.42 19.23 1.76
CA MET A 983 38.36 18.98 2.73
C MET A 983 38.37 20.02 3.86
N PRO A 984 37.23 20.65 4.19
CA PRO A 984 37.15 21.60 5.29
C PRO A 984 37.23 20.92 6.65
N ILE A 985 38.13 21.40 7.53
CA ILE A 985 38.35 20.84 8.88
C ILE A 985 37.08 20.95 9.74
N GLY A 986 36.24 21.96 9.50
CA GLY A 986 34.96 22.14 10.22
C GLY A 986 33.99 20.97 10.13
N VAL A 987 34.23 19.99 9.26
CA VAL A 987 33.47 18.74 9.18
C VAL A 987 33.54 17.94 10.48
N MET A 988 34.63 18.00 11.24
CA MET A 988 34.76 17.30 12.54
C MET A 988 33.65 17.67 13.53
N SER A 989 33.18 18.92 13.48
CA SER A 989 32.15 19.44 14.38
C SER A 989 30.74 18.90 14.07
N LEU A 990 30.55 18.19 12.95
CA LEU A 990 29.25 17.74 12.46
C LEU A 990 28.88 16.35 13.00
N ILE A 991 28.63 16.27 14.31
CA ILE A 991 28.35 15.01 15.02
C ILE A 991 27.12 14.23 14.51
N ASN A 992 26.18 14.89 13.85
CA ASN A 992 24.93 14.30 13.33
C ASN A 992 25.02 13.89 11.85
N LEU A 993 26.20 14.02 11.24
CA LEU A 993 26.38 13.75 9.82
C LEU A 993 26.24 12.25 9.51
N LYS A 994 25.22 11.92 8.72
CA LYS A 994 24.95 10.55 8.25
C LYS A 994 25.50 10.31 6.85
N LYS A 995 25.60 11.36 6.03
CA LYS A 995 26.09 11.28 4.66
C LYS A 995 27.09 12.38 4.35
N LEU A 996 28.28 11.98 3.89
CA LEU A 996 29.31 12.88 3.39
C LEU A 996 29.63 12.53 1.93
N SER A 997 29.76 13.53 1.08
CA SER A 997 30.17 13.37 -0.31
C SER A 997 31.21 14.41 -0.66
N LEU A 998 32.44 13.97 -0.88
CA LEU A 998 33.60 14.81 -1.14
C LEU A 998 34.01 14.64 -2.61
N HIS A 999 34.00 15.74 -3.34
CA HIS A 999 34.53 15.83 -4.69
C HIS A 999 35.77 16.73 -4.65
N ILE A 1000 36.92 16.11 -4.39
CA ILE A 1000 38.20 16.77 -4.19
C ILE A 1000 38.95 16.82 -5.50
N VAL A 1001 39.24 18.03 -5.99
CA VAL A 1001 39.85 18.24 -7.30
C VAL A 1001 41.38 18.30 -7.27
N THR A 1002 42.02 18.22 -6.08
CA THR A 1002 43.49 18.23 -5.93
C THR A 1002 44.04 16.92 -5.37
N LEU A 1003 44.47 16.89 -4.11
CA LEU A 1003 45.05 15.75 -3.41
C LEU A 1003 44.24 15.50 -2.13
N LEU A 1004 43.83 14.25 -1.89
CA LEU A 1004 43.28 13.80 -0.61
C LEU A 1004 44.43 13.25 0.25
N THR A 1005 44.68 13.85 1.40
CA THR A 1005 45.78 13.49 2.32
C THR A 1005 45.34 12.47 3.37
N GLN A 1006 46.29 11.76 3.97
CA GLN A 1006 45.97 10.82 5.05
C GLN A 1006 45.42 11.54 6.29
N SER A 1007 45.94 12.73 6.59
CA SER A 1007 45.42 13.57 7.69
C SER A 1007 43.94 13.94 7.50
N GLU A 1008 43.47 14.10 6.25
CA GLU A 1008 42.06 14.35 5.94
C GLU A 1008 41.19 13.11 6.17
N ILE A 1009 41.73 11.90 5.97
CA ILE A 1009 41.01 10.66 6.25
C ILE A 1009 40.85 10.45 7.76
N GLU A 1010 41.84 10.84 8.57
CA GLU A 1010 41.76 10.78 10.03
C GLU A 1010 40.66 11.68 10.61
N ILE A 1011 40.32 12.79 9.93
CA ILE A 1011 39.17 13.64 10.28
C ILE A 1011 37.86 12.86 10.18
N LEU A 1012 37.75 11.96 9.19
CA LEU A 1012 36.54 11.16 8.98
C LEU A 1012 36.33 10.13 10.09
N GLU A 1013 37.40 9.71 10.79
CA GLU A 1013 37.34 8.81 11.94
C GLU A 1013 36.50 9.39 13.09
N GLN A 1014 36.42 10.72 13.21
CA GLN A 1014 35.64 11.38 14.26
C GLN A 1014 34.12 11.32 14.01
N LEU A 1015 33.68 11.00 12.80
CA LEU A 1015 32.28 11.03 12.39
C LEU A 1015 31.54 9.72 12.72
N LYS A 1016 31.30 9.49 14.01
CA LYS A 1016 30.73 8.22 14.52
C LYS A 1016 29.35 7.85 13.95
N ARG A 1017 28.56 8.80 13.45
CA ARG A 1017 27.21 8.56 12.88
C ARG A 1017 27.18 8.42 11.36
N LEU A 1018 28.34 8.48 10.70
CA LEU A 1018 28.44 8.42 9.25
C LEU A 1018 28.05 7.05 8.71
N GLN A 1019 27.07 7.02 7.80
CA GLN A 1019 26.54 5.80 7.18
C GLN A 1019 26.85 5.72 5.68
N THR A 1020 27.03 6.85 5.03
CA THR A 1020 27.35 6.92 3.60
C THR A 1020 28.52 7.86 3.38
N LEU A 1021 29.59 7.32 2.81
CA LEU A 1021 30.77 8.07 2.41
C LEU A 1021 30.95 7.97 0.90
N ARG A 1022 31.09 9.11 0.22
CA ARG A 1022 31.46 9.18 -1.19
C ARG A 1022 32.73 9.99 -1.34
N LEU A 1023 33.77 9.36 -1.89
CA LEU A 1023 35.08 9.95 -2.11
C LEU A 1023 35.34 9.98 -3.61
N HIS A 1024 35.32 11.18 -4.17
CA HIS A 1024 35.66 11.44 -5.57
C HIS A 1024 36.90 12.31 -5.57
N ALA A 1025 38.07 11.71 -5.74
CA ALA A 1025 39.36 12.41 -5.66
C ALA A 1025 40.03 12.49 -7.04
N LYS A 1026 40.79 13.55 -7.29
CA LYS A 1026 41.69 13.59 -8.45
C LYS A 1026 42.93 12.73 -8.22
N LYS A 1027 43.56 12.86 -7.04
CA LYS A 1027 44.70 12.07 -6.56
C LYS A 1027 44.59 11.83 -5.06
N VAL A 1028 45.13 10.71 -4.59
CA VAL A 1028 45.29 10.39 -3.16
C VAL A 1028 46.78 10.34 -2.84
N GLU A 1029 47.15 10.75 -1.62
CA GLU A 1029 48.53 10.66 -1.14
C GLU A 1029 49.04 9.21 -1.22
N ASP A 1030 50.28 9.05 -1.67
CA ASP A 1030 50.94 7.75 -1.93
C ASP A 1030 50.16 6.76 -2.81
N ASP A 1031 49.16 7.25 -3.56
CA ASP A 1031 48.21 6.44 -4.34
C ASP A 1031 47.59 5.31 -3.50
N LYS A 1032 47.46 5.52 -2.18
CA LYS A 1032 46.96 4.56 -1.20
C LYS A 1032 45.88 5.18 -0.33
N LEU A 1033 44.70 4.55 -0.29
CA LEU A 1033 43.60 4.89 0.60
C LEU A 1033 43.43 3.79 1.64
N GLN A 1034 43.81 4.06 2.88
CA GLN A 1034 43.82 3.07 3.96
C GLN A 1034 42.68 3.30 4.96
N PHE A 1035 41.92 2.24 5.24
CA PHE A 1035 40.91 2.20 6.30
C PHE A 1035 41.39 1.27 7.42
N LEU A 1036 42.01 1.86 8.45
CA LEU A 1036 42.72 1.15 9.52
C LEU A 1036 41.84 0.93 10.75
N VAL A 1037 42.00 -0.22 11.42
CA VAL A 1037 41.44 -0.48 12.75
C VAL A 1037 42.46 0.00 13.79
N ARG A 1038 42.02 0.83 14.74
CA ARG A 1038 42.90 1.37 15.79
C ARG A 1038 42.87 0.44 17.01
N GLN A 1039 44.04 0.23 17.62
CA GLN A 1039 44.14 -0.49 18.88
C GLN A 1039 44.23 0.52 20.02
N ILE A 1040 43.24 0.53 20.91
CA ILE A 1040 43.23 1.38 22.11
C ILE A 1040 43.15 0.47 23.33
N GLY A 1041 44.30 0.22 23.96
CA GLY A 1041 44.42 -0.77 25.04
C GLY A 1041 44.19 -2.19 24.53
N ILE A 1042 43.26 -2.91 25.15
CA ILE A 1042 42.90 -4.31 24.80
C ILE A 1042 41.86 -4.34 23.66
N ASP A 1043 41.15 -3.24 23.42
CA ASP A 1043 40.05 -3.17 22.45
C ASP A 1043 40.52 -2.72 21.06
N LYS A 1044 40.08 -3.46 20.03
CA LYS A 1044 40.19 -3.06 18.62
C LYS A 1044 38.97 -2.21 18.24
N ILE A 1045 39.19 -0.96 17.89
CA ILE A 1045 38.15 0.00 17.50
C ILE A 1045 38.23 0.25 16.00
N ASP A 1046 37.14 -0.05 15.29
CA ASP A 1046 36.94 0.30 13.89
C ASP A 1046 36.28 1.69 13.80
N PRO A 1047 37.01 2.74 13.41
CA PRO A 1047 36.46 4.10 13.34
C PRO A 1047 35.35 4.25 12.28
N PHE A 1048 35.33 3.35 11.30
CA PHE A 1048 34.41 3.37 10.17
C PHE A 1048 33.29 2.32 10.28
N ALA A 1049 33.12 1.72 11.47
CA ALA A 1049 32.19 0.62 11.71
C ALA A 1049 30.74 0.89 11.31
N ASN A 1050 30.30 2.15 11.26
CA ASN A 1050 28.93 2.53 10.93
C ASN A 1050 28.69 2.81 9.44
N ILE A 1051 29.74 2.83 8.61
CA ILE A 1051 29.60 3.04 7.17
C ILE A 1051 28.92 1.81 6.55
N LYS A 1052 27.79 2.07 5.88
CA LYS A 1052 27.01 1.07 5.14
C LYS A 1052 27.20 1.14 3.64
N VAL A 1053 27.50 2.35 3.14
CA VAL A 1053 27.69 2.60 1.70
C VAL A 1053 28.97 3.39 1.50
N LEU A 1054 29.90 2.81 0.77
CA LEU A 1054 31.14 3.45 0.35
C LEU A 1054 31.14 3.60 -1.17
N GLU A 1055 31.43 4.81 -1.67
CA GLU A 1055 31.58 5.08 -3.09
C GLU A 1055 32.94 5.72 -3.34
N ILE A 1056 33.76 5.10 -4.19
CA ILE A 1056 35.10 5.55 -4.52
C ILE A 1056 35.18 5.83 -6.02
N ALA A 1057 35.70 7.00 -6.34
CA ALA A 1057 36.08 7.39 -7.69
C ALA A 1057 37.43 8.11 -7.63
N CYS A 1058 38.40 7.66 -8.40
CA CYS A 1058 39.68 8.35 -8.55
C CYS A 1058 39.93 8.69 -10.02
N LYS A 1059 40.73 9.71 -10.31
CA LYS A 1059 41.22 9.99 -11.68
C LYS A 1059 42.63 9.46 -11.93
N SER A 1060 43.33 9.07 -10.87
CA SER A 1060 44.67 8.48 -10.89
C SER A 1060 44.61 7.08 -10.28
N SER A 1061 45.69 6.31 -10.48
CA SER A 1061 45.77 4.97 -9.91
C SER A 1061 45.61 5.01 -8.39
N LEU A 1062 44.86 4.06 -7.82
CA LEU A 1062 44.58 4.05 -6.39
C LEU A 1062 44.47 2.62 -5.86
N HIS A 1063 45.26 2.32 -4.83
CA HIS A 1063 45.14 1.13 -4.01
C HIS A 1063 44.26 1.42 -2.79
N VAL A 1064 43.12 0.75 -2.66
CA VAL A 1064 42.21 0.87 -1.53
C VAL A 1064 42.41 -0.34 -0.61
N ILE A 1065 42.83 -0.08 0.62
CA ILE A 1065 43.22 -1.12 1.57
C ILE A 1065 42.27 -1.10 2.77
N PHE A 1066 41.61 -2.23 3.01
CA PHE A 1066 40.80 -2.49 4.20
C PHE A 1066 41.61 -3.32 5.20
N ASP A 1067 41.80 -2.79 6.40
CA ASP A 1067 42.44 -3.54 7.49
C ASP A 1067 41.50 -4.62 8.07
N GLY A 1068 42.08 -5.63 8.72
CA GLY A 1068 41.37 -6.78 9.24
C GLY A 1068 40.27 -6.40 10.25
N GLY A 1069 39.02 -6.48 9.83
CA GLY A 1069 37.86 -6.12 10.63
C GLY A 1069 37.46 -4.64 10.58
N ALA A 1070 37.94 -3.89 9.59
CA ALA A 1070 37.48 -2.54 9.26
C ALA A 1070 36.12 -2.55 8.53
N MET A 1071 35.38 -1.46 8.63
CA MET A 1071 34.06 -1.26 8.01
C MET A 1071 33.07 -2.41 8.21
N ARG A 1072 32.92 -2.88 9.45
CA ARG A 1072 32.14 -4.11 9.75
C ARG A 1072 30.67 -4.09 9.30
N LYS A 1073 30.06 -2.92 9.10
CA LYS A 1073 28.66 -2.76 8.62
C LYS A 1073 28.56 -2.35 7.14
N LEU A 1074 29.65 -2.41 6.37
CA LEU A 1074 29.62 -2.07 4.95
C LEU A 1074 28.71 -3.05 4.22
N GLU A 1075 27.63 -2.57 3.61
CA GLU A 1075 26.66 -3.40 2.88
C GLU A 1075 26.87 -3.28 1.36
N LEU A 1076 27.30 -2.10 0.88
CA LEU A 1076 27.43 -1.77 -0.54
C LEU A 1076 28.70 -0.97 -0.83
N LEU A 1077 29.58 -1.54 -1.65
CA LEU A 1077 30.73 -0.86 -2.23
C LEU A 1077 30.41 -0.41 -3.66
N LYS A 1078 30.70 0.85 -3.98
CA LYS A 1078 30.55 1.42 -5.33
C LYS A 1078 31.89 1.89 -5.85
N VAL A 1079 32.21 1.46 -7.05
CA VAL A 1079 33.44 1.79 -7.74
C VAL A 1079 33.06 2.52 -9.02
N ASP A 1080 33.40 3.81 -9.13
CA ASP A 1080 33.15 4.58 -10.35
C ASP A 1080 34.43 4.66 -11.18
N CYS A 1081 34.48 3.84 -12.24
CA CYS A 1081 35.57 3.75 -13.20
C CYS A 1081 35.37 4.68 -14.41
N SER A 1082 34.42 5.63 -14.36
CA SER A 1082 34.13 6.54 -15.48
C SER A 1082 35.32 7.43 -15.89
N TYR A 1083 36.42 7.42 -15.13
CA TYR A 1083 37.62 8.22 -15.37
C TYR A 1083 38.77 7.45 -16.04
N GLY A 1084 38.64 6.13 -16.23
CA GLY A 1084 39.69 5.30 -16.87
C GLY A 1084 40.95 5.11 -16.02
N SER A 1085 40.82 5.17 -14.69
CA SER A 1085 41.90 4.96 -13.73
C SER A 1085 41.98 3.50 -13.28
N SER A 1086 43.20 2.98 -13.09
CA SER A 1086 43.43 1.67 -12.47
C SER A 1086 43.13 1.75 -10.97
N LEU A 1087 42.09 1.05 -10.53
CA LEU A 1087 41.73 0.92 -9.11
C LEU A 1087 42.08 -0.50 -8.67
N GLU A 1088 42.66 -0.64 -7.48
CA GLU A 1088 42.94 -1.93 -6.88
C GLU A 1088 42.39 -1.96 -5.46
N PHE A 1089 41.82 -3.10 -5.06
CA PHE A 1089 41.24 -3.28 -3.74
C PHE A 1089 41.96 -4.41 -3.02
N PHE A 1090 42.20 -4.25 -1.71
CA PHE A 1090 42.84 -5.26 -0.86
C PHE A 1090 42.07 -5.38 0.47
N GLY A 1091 41.91 -6.60 0.97
CA GLY A 1091 41.24 -6.85 2.26
C GLY A 1091 39.71 -6.82 2.19
N LEU A 1092 39.12 -6.90 0.99
CA LEU A 1092 37.65 -6.93 0.84
C LEU A 1092 37.04 -8.16 1.52
N GLN A 1093 37.76 -9.28 1.53
CA GLN A 1093 37.38 -10.55 2.16
C GLN A 1093 37.10 -10.43 3.66
N ASP A 1094 37.67 -9.41 4.33
CA ASP A 1094 37.50 -9.18 5.76
C ASP A 1094 36.26 -8.33 6.10
N THR A 1095 35.52 -7.85 5.09
CA THR A 1095 34.31 -7.01 5.27
C THR A 1095 33.05 -7.84 5.49
N ILE A 1096 32.87 -8.31 6.72
CA ILE A 1096 31.84 -9.29 7.14
C ILE A 1096 30.37 -8.98 6.82
N SER A 1097 29.99 -7.75 6.44
CA SER A 1097 28.60 -7.38 6.10
C SER A 1097 28.38 -7.07 4.63
N LEU A 1098 29.41 -7.19 3.79
CA LEU A 1098 29.33 -6.81 2.38
C LEU A 1098 28.35 -7.72 1.64
N LYS A 1099 27.37 -7.10 0.97
CA LYS A 1099 26.33 -7.80 0.21
C LYS A 1099 26.47 -7.60 -1.29
N GLN A 1100 27.00 -6.44 -1.70
CA GLN A 1100 27.02 -6.05 -3.10
C GLN A 1100 28.21 -5.15 -3.44
N VAL A 1101 28.81 -5.40 -4.60
CA VAL A 1101 29.80 -4.53 -5.24
C VAL A 1101 29.21 -4.03 -6.56
N LEU A 1102 29.13 -2.72 -6.74
CA LEU A 1102 28.62 -2.08 -7.96
C LEU A 1102 29.77 -1.35 -8.65
N VAL A 1103 30.11 -1.76 -9.86
CA VAL A 1103 31.10 -1.06 -10.69
C VAL A 1103 30.36 -0.28 -11.77
N LYS A 1104 30.68 1.01 -11.89
CA LYS A 1104 30.04 1.93 -12.85
C LYS A 1104 31.07 2.46 -13.84
N GLY A 1105 30.73 2.46 -15.12
CA GLY A 1105 31.63 2.90 -16.19
C GLY A 1105 32.43 1.73 -16.79
N ARG A 1106 33.43 2.03 -17.61
CA ARG A 1106 34.24 1.00 -18.27
C ARG A 1106 35.18 0.36 -17.23
N CYS A 1107 34.91 -0.89 -16.87
CA CYS A 1107 35.77 -1.66 -15.98
C CYS A 1107 36.87 -2.32 -16.81
N GLU A 1108 38.13 -2.15 -16.40
CA GLU A 1108 39.25 -2.89 -16.99
C GLU A 1108 39.23 -4.35 -16.52
N ASP A 1109 39.61 -5.28 -17.39
CA ASP A 1109 39.59 -6.73 -17.11
C ASP A 1109 40.41 -7.11 -15.86
N PRO A 1110 41.61 -6.54 -15.59
CA PRO A 1110 42.37 -6.87 -14.37
C PRO A 1110 41.65 -6.50 -13.06
N LEU A 1111 40.96 -5.36 -13.02
CA LEU A 1111 40.17 -4.94 -11.85
C LEU A 1111 38.97 -5.87 -11.65
N LYS A 1112 38.32 -6.27 -12.76
CA LYS A 1112 37.18 -7.18 -12.72
C LYS A 1112 37.61 -8.55 -12.18
N GLU A 1113 38.68 -9.14 -12.72
CA GLU A 1113 39.21 -10.43 -12.27
C GLU A 1113 39.65 -10.39 -10.80
N ALA A 1114 40.31 -9.30 -10.37
CA ALA A 1114 40.72 -9.14 -8.98
C ALA A 1114 39.53 -9.04 -8.02
N LEU A 1115 38.48 -8.31 -8.40
CA LEU A 1115 37.24 -8.23 -7.62
C LEU A 1115 36.51 -9.57 -7.59
N GLU A 1116 36.38 -10.27 -8.73
CA GLU A 1116 35.74 -11.59 -8.80
C GLU A 1116 36.45 -12.60 -7.91
N LYS A 1117 37.79 -12.61 -7.90
CA LYS A 1117 38.59 -13.47 -7.01
C LYS A 1117 38.32 -13.18 -5.53
N GLN A 1118 38.39 -11.91 -5.12
CA GLN A 1118 38.16 -11.54 -3.71
C GLN A 1118 36.71 -11.78 -3.27
N ILE A 1119 35.75 -11.63 -4.18
CA ILE A 1119 34.34 -11.93 -3.93
C ILE A 1119 34.10 -13.44 -3.80
N ALA A 1120 34.78 -14.27 -4.60
CA ALA A 1120 34.70 -15.73 -4.50
C ALA A 1120 35.27 -16.25 -3.18
N GLU A 1121 36.33 -15.63 -2.68
CA GLU A 1121 36.96 -15.94 -1.38
C GLU A 1121 36.18 -15.37 -0.17
N HIS A 1122 35.16 -14.54 -0.40
CA HIS A 1122 34.39 -13.86 0.64
C HIS A 1122 33.29 -14.75 1.25
N LYS A 1123 33.24 -14.85 2.59
CA LYS A 1123 32.30 -15.73 3.33
C LYS A 1123 30.81 -15.54 3.00
N ASN A 1124 30.39 -14.31 2.67
CA ASN A 1124 28.99 -13.98 2.32
C ASN A 1124 28.67 -13.97 0.82
N SER A 1125 29.62 -14.31 -0.06
CA SER A 1125 29.44 -14.33 -1.53
C SER A 1125 28.69 -13.08 -2.09
N PRO A 1126 29.23 -11.87 -1.93
CA PRO A 1126 28.55 -10.64 -2.35
C PRO A 1126 28.32 -10.58 -3.86
N VAL A 1127 27.22 -9.95 -4.29
CA VAL A 1127 26.86 -9.87 -5.71
C VAL A 1127 27.67 -8.77 -6.41
N LEU A 1128 28.41 -9.12 -7.46
CA LEU A 1128 29.06 -8.17 -8.37
C LEU A 1128 28.11 -7.74 -9.49
N ASN A 1129 27.86 -6.43 -9.61
CA ASN A 1129 27.06 -5.85 -10.70
C ASN A 1129 27.90 -4.85 -11.49
N LEU A 1130 27.93 -5.01 -12.82
CA LEU A 1130 28.58 -4.11 -13.76
C LEU A 1130 27.53 -3.22 -14.43
N GLU A 1131 27.61 -1.90 -14.24
CA GLU A 1131 26.81 -0.90 -14.95
C GLU A 1131 27.60 -0.39 -16.17
N GLU A 1132 27.37 -0.99 -17.34
CA GLU A 1132 27.90 -0.48 -18.61
C GLU A 1132 27.19 0.81 -19.02
N GLN A 1133 27.96 1.85 -19.37
CA GLN A 1133 27.41 3.03 -20.02
C GLN A 1133 27.09 2.70 -21.49
N HIS A 1134 25.83 2.37 -21.78
CA HIS A 1134 25.34 2.54 -23.16
C HIS A 1134 25.21 4.04 -23.41
N SER A 1135 26.02 4.54 -24.35
CA SER A 1135 25.93 5.89 -24.90
C SER A 1135 24.51 6.12 -25.43
N SER A 1136 23.76 7.01 -24.78
CA SER A 1136 22.48 7.57 -25.25
C SER A 1136 22.57 9.07 -25.37
#